data_AF-A0A1J4RGZ5-F1
#
_entry.id   AF-A0A1J4RGZ5-F1
#
_cell.length_a   1.000
_cell.length_b   1.000
_cell.length_c   1.000
_cell.angle_alpha   90.00
_cell.angle_beta   90.00
_cell.angle_gamma   90.00
#
_symmetry.space_group_name_H-M   'P 1'
#
loop_
_entity.id
_entity.type
_entity.pdbx_description
1 polymer ?
#
loop_
_entity_poly.entity_id
_entity_poly.type
_entity_poly.pdbx_seq_one_letter_code
_entity_poly.pdbx_strand_id
1 'polypeptide(L)'
;MLFAHAAYNVVITIYKPDGSYWTYAVGRFSGNLPSTGTYSVVISSGTWGGSGAYSLSYVRGGSSVSDGSLTSGQTFNGSLSENGLDSFQITGSAGQDVVIFGSSASYGVYIQVYKPDGSYWTYGSNRFYATLPDSGTYTVIVYANSDTATGPYNLRYVRGSDSVSDGSLTSGQTFNGSLPANGLDSFQITGTAGQGVLFFGSSASYGVYIEVYKPDGSYWRYALDRFYGTLPDSGTYTVTVYANSDTATGAYNLYYVRGADSVSDGMLVSTLPRSGTLQTNALESYKFSGVASNSLSVSTTASYSRYIELYKPDGSYWMYGASSISATLPATGEYTLVMYGSALAATGEYSITLTTPPAPVAASTPSKIGADTMSCPTGDPKMVANPIEFDVGFKKQVENDYDAGGLTFSRIYRSDSTWTNNTIGALWRHNYARTLTVTGSTAEITDGTGATTHYTLSGSDWIPDDPDTTATFKTVGSDYVYTLPDNTVERYNSSKRLTRIEYIGGGALNLAYNGSGQLTSVTNENGRQLTLTYSSGRVATLVTPDGTFSYSYDGNGNLDEVTKPDTKTRQYHYEDGTYINALTGMTDEAGVRFATFDYDAGGKAIMSEHAGSVDNYDVSYNVDGTTTTTNPLGKDTTYYFTNILGVRRVIQVDGEASANCVASNRYYNYDEKGRVIGKTDWENNTTRYDYDDRSNITKIIEASGTADQRVKTITYNNDFNLPELITESDKTTAYDYDTYGRMTSMTVTDTNTSETRVTSYTYYSNTTDGSGNVILGRLETVNGPRTDVGDTTTYAYDANFNLTTLTNALSQVTSITSRDSALP
;
A
#
# COMPACT_ATOMS: atom_id res chain seq x y z
N MET A 1 4.56 -10.36 -55.02
CA MET A 1 3.25 -11.04 -55.06
C MET A 1 2.52 -10.65 -56.34
N LEU A 2 1.90 -11.60 -57.02
CA LEU A 2 1.12 -11.39 -58.24
C LEU A 2 -0.25 -12.03 -58.07
N PHE A 3 -1.31 -11.33 -58.49
CA PHE A 3 -2.68 -11.85 -58.57
C PHE A 3 -3.24 -11.53 -59.94
N ALA A 4 -3.78 -12.53 -60.60
CA ALA A 4 -4.42 -12.39 -61.89
C ALA A 4 -5.87 -12.91 -61.80
N HIS A 5 -6.83 -12.06 -62.15
CA HIS A 5 -8.24 -12.41 -62.21
C HIS A 5 -8.72 -12.42 -63.65
N ALA A 6 -9.54 -13.41 -64.00
CA ALA A 6 -10.45 -13.34 -65.13
C ALA A 6 -11.68 -14.21 -64.85
N ALA A 7 -12.72 -14.12 -65.68
CA ALA A 7 -13.89 -15.02 -65.63
C ALA A 7 -13.58 -16.50 -66.01
N TYR A 8 -12.30 -16.83 -66.21
CA TYR A 8 -11.76 -18.15 -66.55
C TYR A 8 -10.50 -18.38 -65.73
N ASN A 9 -10.07 -19.64 -65.58
CA ASN A 9 -8.83 -19.96 -64.86
C ASN A 9 -7.65 -19.23 -65.48
N VAL A 10 -6.96 -18.37 -64.72
CA VAL A 10 -5.77 -17.66 -65.19
C VAL A 10 -4.53 -18.33 -64.61
N VAL A 11 -3.50 -18.51 -65.44
CA VAL A 11 -2.20 -19.03 -65.05
C VAL A 11 -1.17 -17.92 -65.18
N ILE A 12 -0.43 -17.70 -64.09
CA ILE A 12 0.71 -16.81 -64.00
C ILE A 12 1.96 -17.67 -64.19
N THR A 13 2.74 -17.42 -65.24
CA THR A 13 4.05 -18.06 -65.44
C THR A 13 5.14 -17.02 -65.30
N ILE A 14 6.19 -17.33 -64.55
CA ILE A 14 7.27 -16.39 -64.26
C ILE A 14 8.59 -16.96 -64.76
N TYR A 15 9.34 -16.13 -65.49
CA TYR A 15 10.68 -16.42 -65.98
C TYR A 15 11.72 -15.51 -65.31
N LYS A 16 12.89 -16.08 -65.01
CA LYS A 16 14.03 -15.37 -64.41
C LYS A 16 14.63 -14.35 -65.39
N PRO A 17 15.52 -13.45 -64.91
CA PRO A 17 16.15 -12.44 -65.77
C PRO A 17 17.01 -13.00 -66.91
N ASP A 18 17.48 -14.24 -66.78
CA ASP A 18 18.19 -14.97 -67.85
C ASP A 18 17.26 -15.64 -68.87
N GLY A 19 15.93 -15.46 -68.72
CA GLY A 19 14.90 -16.06 -69.57
C GLY A 19 14.52 -17.50 -69.21
N SER A 20 15.18 -18.12 -68.23
CA SER A 20 14.82 -19.48 -67.79
C SER A 20 13.50 -19.51 -67.03
N TYR A 21 12.73 -20.59 -67.19
CA TYR A 21 11.50 -20.81 -66.43
C TYR A 21 11.80 -20.86 -64.93
N TRP A 22 11.00 -20.14 -64.14
CA TRP A 22 11.10 -20.19 -62.68
C TRP A 22 9.96 -20.99 -62.06
N THR A 23 8.73 -20.53 -62.25
CA THR A 23 7.56 -21.10 -61.57
C THR A 23 6.28 -20.72 -62.31
N TYR A 24 5.19 -21.44 -62.02
CA TYR A 24 3.84 -21.05 -62.41
C TYR A 24 2.89 -21.15 -61.21
N ALA A 25 1.82 -20.36 -61.25
CA ALA A 25 0.74 -20.46 -60.28
C ALA A 25 -0.62 -20.18 -60.94
N VAL A 26 -1.69 -20.76 -60.40
CA VAL A 26 -3.06 -20.50 -60.86
C VAL A 26 -3.64 -19.39 -60.01
N GLY A 27 -4.11 -18.31 -60.65
CA GLY A 27 -4.70 -17.13 -60.02
C GLY A 27 -3.71 -16.27 -59.24
N ARG A 28 -2.84 -16.85 -58.41
CA ARG A 28 -2.03 -16.12 -57.43
C ARG A 28 -0.64 -16.72 -57.26
N PHE A 29 0.38 -15.86 -57.20
CA PHE A 29 1.73 -16.21 -56.80
C PHE A 29 2.26 -15.35 -55.65
N SER A 30 2.85 -15.99 -54.63
CA SER A 30 3.64 -15.34 -53.59
C SER A 30 4.94 -16.10 -53.36
N GLY A 31 6.07 -15.38 -53.26
CA GLY A 31 7.38 -15.99 -53.06
C GLY A 31 8.53 -15.01 -53.23
N ASN A 32 9.70 -15.38 -52.69
CA ASN A 32 10.94 -14.62 -52.81
C ASN A 32 11.56 -14.83 -54.20
N LEU A 33 12.01 -13.74 -54.84
CA LEU A 33 12.70 -13.82 -56.12
C LEU A 33 14.08 -14.50 -55.93
N PRO A 34 14.45 -15.50 -56.75
CA PRO A 34 15.70 -16.26 -56.57
C PRO A 34 16.96 -15.49 -56.98
N SER A 35 16.82 -14.36 -57.68
CA SER A 35 17.93 -13.56 -58.19
C SER A 35 17.49 -12.11 -58.49
N THR A 36 18.43 -11.18 -58.55
CA THR A 36 18.16 -9.78 -58.93
C THR A 36 18.04 -9.62 -60.45
N GLY A 37 17.09 -8.82 -60.91
CA GLY A 37 16.94 -8.44 -62.33
C GLY A 37 15.48 -8.30 -62.75
N THR A 38 15.25 -8.15 -64.06
CA THR A 38 13.91 -8.02 -64.64
C THR A 38 13.32 -9.39 -64.95
N TYR A 39 12.23 -9.75 -64.27
CA TYR A 39 11.49 -10.99 -64.53
C TYR A 39 10.41 -10.77 -65.57
N SER A 40 10.16 -11.78 -66.39
CA SER A 40 9.03 -11.77 -67.33
C SER A 40 7.86 -12.53 -66.72
N VAL A 41 6.70 -11.88 -66.67
CA VAL A 41 5.44 -12.47 -66.20
C VAL A 41 4.53 -12.67 -67.40
N VAL A 42 4.13 -13.92 -67.62
CA VAL A 42 3.23 -14.31 -68.71
C VAL A 42 1.90 -14.72 -68.11
N ILE A 43 0.82 -14.09 -68.60
CA ILE A 43 -0.55 -14.41 -68.22
C ILE A 43 -1.20 -15.20 -69.35
N SER A 44 -1.76 -16.36 -69.01
CA SER A 44 -2.42 -17.25 -69.97
C SER A 44 -3.68 -17.86 -69.39
N SER A 45 -4.63 -18.24 -70.24
CA SER A 45 -5.76 -19.08 -69.82
C SER A 45 -5.27 -20.47 -69.43
N GLY A 46 -5.68 -20.94 -68.25
CA GLY A 46 -5.49 -22.30 -67.77
C GLY A 46 -6.42 -23.32 -68.41
N THR A 47 -7.43 -22.85 -69.16
CA THR A 47 -8.31 -23.71 -69.97
C THR A 47 -8.13 -23.42 -71.45
N TRP A 48 -8.10 -24.48 -72.25
CA TRP A 48 -8.10 -24.35 -73.71
C TRP A 48 -9.40 -23.66 -74.17
N GLY A 49 -9.27 -22.53 -74.86
CA GLY A 49 -10.40 -21.72 -75.35
C GLY A 49 -10.91 -20.64 -74.39
N GLY A 50 -10.30 -20.47 -73.20
CA GLY A 50 -10.64 -19.36 -72.30
C GLY A 50 -10.25 -18.01 -72.91
N SER A 51 -11.22 -17.09 -73.02
CA SER A 51 -11.03 -15.75 -73.56
C SER A 51 -11.86 -14.74 -72.79
N GLY A 52 -11.29 -13.57 -72.50
CA GLY A 52 -11.97 -12.49 -71.79
C GLY A 52 -10.96 -11.52 -71.17
N ALA A 53 -11.47 -10.41 -70.65
CA ALA A 53 -10.66 -9.45 -69.91
C ALA A 53 -10.04 -10.10 -68.67
N TYR A 54 -8.82 -9.70 -68.34
CA TYR A 54 -8.16 -10.05 -67.09
C TYR A 54 -7.65 -8.79 -66.39
N SER A 55 -7.54 -8.84 -65.07
CA SER A 55 -6.80 -7.87 -64.27
C SER A 55 -5.56 -8.54 -63.69
N LEU A 56 -4.45 -7.79 -63.59
CA LEU A 56 -3.22 -8.24 -62.97
C LEU A 56 -2.79 -7.21 -61.93
N SER A 57 -2.76 -7.63 -60.67
CA SER A 57 -2.26 -6.85 -59.55
C SER A 57 -0.88 -7.36 -59.15
N TYR A 58 0.05 -6.43 -58.94
CA TYR A 58 1.41 -6.72 -58.52
C TYR A 58 1.76 -5.86 -57.32
N VAL A 59 2.24 -6.51 -56.26
CA VAL A 59 2.79 -5.84 -55.09
C VAL A 59 4.15 -6.44 -54.77
N ARG A 60 5.12 -5.56 -54.55
CA ARG A 60 6.47 -5.91 -54.11
C ARG A 60 6.68 -5.40 -52.70
N GLY A 61 7.20 -6.25 -51.81
CA GLY A 61 7.62 -5.80 -50.49
C GLY A 61 8.66 -4.68 -50.61
N GLY A 62 8.55 -3.64 -49.77
CA GLY A 62 9.45 -2.49 -49.75
C GLY A 62 9.24 -1.49 -50.90
N SER A 63 8.10 -1.52 -51.59
CA SER A 63 7.75 -0.59 -52.69
C SER A 63 6.55 0.30 -52.33
N SER A 64 6.21 1.26 -53.20
CA SER A 64 4.98 2.06 -53.08
C SER A 64 3.74 1.16 -53.12
N VAL A 65 2.80 1.42 -52.21
CA VAL A 65 1.57 0.66 -52.04
C VAL A 65 0.37 1.42 -52.62
N SER A 66 -0.71 0.71 -52.93
CA SER A 66 -1.92 1.27 -53.55
C SER A 66 -2.82 2.05 -52.58
N ASP A 67 -2.85 1.66 -51.30
CA ASP A 67 -3.88 2.10 -50.35
C ASP A 67 -3.30 2.95 -49.20
N GLY A 68 -2.06 3.42 -49.37
CA GLY A 68 -1.40 4.35 -48.46
C GLY A 68 -0.82 3.71 -47.20
N SER A 69 -0.76 4.47 -46.10
CA SER A 69 -0.19 3.99 -44.83
C SER A 69 -1.29 3.72 -43.82
N LEU A 70 -1.16 2.64 -43.04
CA LEU A 70 -1.98 2.43 -41.86
C LEU A 70 -1.37 3.23 -40.71
N THR A 71 -2.20 4.07 -40.10
CA THR A 71 -1.83 4.86 -38.92
C THR A 71 -2.35 4.18 -37.67
N SER A 72 -1.51 4.07 -36.64
CA SER A 72 -1.92 3.46 -35.36
C SER A 72 -3.14 4.18 -34.78
N GLY A 73 -4.10 3.43 -34.25
CA GLY A 73 -5.33 3.95 -33.67
C GLY A 73 -6.40 4.39 -34.69
N GLN A 74 -6.18 4.18 -35.98
CA GLN A 74 -7.18 4.47 -37.02
C GLN A 74 -7.85 3.19 -37.53
N THR A 75 -9.13 3.30 -37.89
CA THR A 75 -9.84 2.25 -38.63
C THR A 75 -9.82 2.60 -40.12
N PHE A 76 -9.19 1.76 -40.93
CA PHE A 76 -9.33 1.80 -42.38
C PHE A 76 -10.58 1.00 -42.79
N ASN A 77 -11.40 1.56 -43.67
CA ASN A 77 -12.55 0.85 -44.24
C ASN A 77 -12.29 0.70 -45.75
N GLY A 78 -12.26 -0.54 -46.21
CA GLY A 78 -12.00 -0.90 -47.60
C GLY A 78 -13.05 -1.86 -48.16
N SER A 79 -12.89 -2.23 -49.42
CA SER A 79 -13.70 -3.28 -50.03
C SER A 79 -12.87 -4.06 -51.03
N LEU A 80 -12.79 -5.37 -50.84
CA LEU A 80 -12.13 -6.24 -51.80
C LEU A 80 -13.08 -6.57 -52.94
N SER A 81 -12.56 -6.45 -54.16
CA SER A 81 -13.15 -7.05 -55.35
C SER A 81 -12.75 -8.53 -55.46
N GLU A 82 -13.33 -9.26 -56.40
CA GLU A 82 -13.00 -10.67 -56.63
C GLU A 82 -11.51 -10.82 -56.97
N ASN A 83 -10.80 -11.73 -56.30
CA ASN A 83 -9.33 -11.84 -56.35
C ASN A 83 -8.58 -10.52 -56.07
N GLY A 84 -9.24 -9.57 -55.43
CA GLY A 84 -8.68 -8.28 -55.06
C GLY A 84 -7.71 -8.41 -53.89
N LEU A 85 -6.76 -7.49 -53.85
CA LEU A 85 -5.91 -7.24 -52.71
C LEU A 85 -5.79 -5.74 -52.54
N ASP A 86 -5.63 -5.33 -51.30
CA ASP A 86 -5.23 -3.97 -50.95
C ASP A 86 -3.84 -4.03 -50.30
N SER A 87 -3.05 -2.98 -50.48
CA SER A 87 -1.68 -2.92 -49.96
C SER A 87 -1.44 -1.62 -49.20
N PHE A 88 -0.80 -1.76 -48.05
CA PHE A 88 -0.56 -0.68 -47.11
C PHE A 88 0.89 -0.67 -46.63
N GLN A 89 1.31 0.47 -46.08
CA GLN A 89 2.56 0.60 -45.36
C GLN A 89 2.32 0.78 -43.87
N ILE A 90 3.16 0.14 -43.06
CA ILE A 90 3.36 0.48 -41.64
C ILE A 90 4.82 0.79 -41.42
N THR A 91 5.13 1.67 -40.49
CA THR A 91 6.50 1.96 -40.07
C THR A 91 6.69 1.50 -38.63
N GLY A 92 7.94 1.22 -38.24
CA GLY A 92 8.24 0.92 -36.85
C GLY A 92 9.72 0.63 -36.64
N SER A 93 10.11 0.52 -35.38
CA SER A 93 11.46 0.18 -34.95
C SER A 93 11.56 -1.30 -34.61
N ALA A 94 12.73 -1.90 -34.80
CA ALA A 94 13.01 -3.26 -34.34
C ALA A 94 12.71 -3.40 -32.84
N GLY A 95 12.04 -4.48 -32.45
CA GLY A 95 11.63 -4.73 -31.06
C GLY A 95 10.26 -4.17 -30.67
N GLN A 96 9.63 -3.33 -31.50
CA GLN A 96 8.26 -2.87 -31.26
C GLN A 96 7.24 -3.94 -31.69
N ASP A 97 6.17 -4.11 -30.93
CA ASP A 97 5.08 -4.99 -31.29
C ASP A 97 3.97 -4.25 -32.04
N VAL A 98 3.43 -4.95 -33.04
CA VAL A 98 2.36 -4.45 -33.90
C VAL A 98 1.19 -5.43 -33.93
N VAL A 99 -0.01 -4.86 -33.96
CA VAL A 99 -1.27 -5.59 -34.04
C VAL A 99 -2.11 -5.06 -35.18
N ILE A 100 -2.58 -5.94 -36.06
CA ILE A 100 -3.53 -5.62 -37.13
C ILE A 100 -4.72 -6.57 -37.04
N PHE A 101 -5.92 -6.00 -36.89
CA PHE A 101 -7.18 -6.73 -36.90
C PHE A 101 -7.91 -6.45 -38.22
N GLY A 102 -8.23 -7.51 -38.95
CA GLY A 102 -9.05 -7.49 -40.14
C GLY A 102 -10.43 -8.08 -39.86
N SER A 103 -11.47 -7.32 -40.18
CA SER A 103 -12.85 -7.76 -40.01
C SER A 103 -13.64 -7.64 -41.31
N SER A 104 -14.42 -8.68 -41.63
CA SER A 104 -15.42 -8.66 -42.69
C SER A 104 -16.60 -9.54 -42.28
N ALA A 105 -17.81 -9.15 -42.69
CA ALA A 105 -19.01 -9.94 -42.47
C ALA A 105 -19.13 -11.12 -43.47
N SER A 106 -18.35 -11.11 -44.56
CA SER A 106 -18.56 -12.00 -45.71
C SER A 106 -17.44 -13.03 -45.90
N TYR A 107 -16.25 -12.79 -45.36
CA TYR A 107 -15.08 -13.65 -45.56
C TYR A 107 -14.04 -13.46 -44.45
N GLY A 108 -13.09 -14.39 -44.35
CA GLY A 108 -11.93 -14.21 -43.46
C GLY A 108 -10.90 -13.30 -44.11
N VAL A 109 -10.32 -12.38 -43.34
CA VAL A 109 -9.34 -11.40 -43.84
C VAL A 109 -7.93 -11.95 -43.62
N TYR A 110 -7.15 -12.16 -44.68
CA TYR A 110 -5.76 -12.57 -44.55
C TYR A 110 -4.83 -11.37 -44.66
N ILE A 111 -3.82 -11.34 -43.79
CA ILE A 111 -2.86 -10.23 -43.66
C ILE A 111 -1.47 -10.81 -43.87
N GLN A 112 -0.77 -10.37 -44.92
CA GLN A 112 0.62 -10.74 -45.20
C GLN A 112 1.55 -9.56 -44.99
N VAL A 113 2.68 -9.78 -44.34
CA VAL A 113 3.62 -8.71 -44.02
C VAL A 113 4.99 -9.02 -44.62
N TYR A 114 5.59 -8.00 -45.23
CA TYR A 114 6.92 -8.03 -45.82
C TYR A 114 7.81 -7.02 -45.12
N LYS A 115 9.07 -7.40 -44.89
CA LYS A 115 10.08 -6.61 -44.22
C LYS A 115 10.49 -5.37 -45.02
N PRO A 116 11.20 -4.40 -44.41
CA PRO A 116 11.71 -3.22 -45.11
C PRO A 116 12.66 -3.52 -46.27
N ASP A 117 13.38 -4.64 -46.22
CA ASP A 117 14.22 -5.12 -47.34
C ASP A 117 13.41 -5.75 -48.49
N GLY A 118 12.09 -5.87 -48.32
CA GLY A 118 11.14 -6.41 -49.27
C GLY A 118 10.97 -7.94 -49.22
N SER A 119 11.66 -8.63 -48.32
CA SER A 119 11.50 -10.08 -48.12
C SER A 119 10.19 -10.41 -47.40
N TYR A 120 9.60 -11.57 -47.73
CA TYR A 120 8.42 -12.07 -47.03
C TYR A 120 8.76 -12.37 -45.57
N TRP A 121 7.94 -11.86 -44.64
CA TRP A 121 8.11 -12.12 -43.22
C TRP A 121 7.20 -13.23 -42.72
N THR A 122 5.90 -12.94 -42.63
CA THR A 122 4.91 -13.84 -42.05
C THR A 122 3.49 -13.42 -42.45
N TYR A 123 2.47 -14.17 -42.01
CA TYR A 123 1.07 -13.87 -42.26
C TYR A 123 0.19 -14.13 -41.03
N GLY A 124 -0.97 -13.49 -41.00
CA GLY A 124 -2.04 -13.72 -40.03
C GLY A 124 -3.39 -13.87 -40.72
N SER A 125 -4.35 -14.48 -40.03
CA SER A 125 -5.75 -14.60 -40.47
C SER A 125 -6.66 -13.92 -39.45
N ASN A 126 -7.42 -12.93 -39.89
CA ASN A 126 -8.22 -11.96 -39.13
C ASN A 126 -7.42 -11.12 -38.12
N ARG A 127 -6.32 -11.66 -37.59
CA ARG A 127 -5.44 -11.02 -36.62
C ARG A 127 -4.01 -11.29 -37.02
N PHE A 128 -3.18 -10.26 -36.91
CA PHE A 128 -1.74 -10.31 -37.05
C PHE A 128 -1.14 -9.68 -35.79
N TYR A 129 -0.30 -10.44 -35.09
CA TYR A 129 0.50 -9.98 -33.95
C TYR A 129 1.94 -10.38 -34.20
N ALA A 130 2.88 -9.43 -34.10
CA ALA A 130 4.30 -9.75 -34.18
C ALA A 130 5.19 -8.63 -33.65
N THR A 131 6.37 -9.02 -33.17
CA THR A 131 7.48 -8.11 -32.85
C THR A 131 8.27 -7.82 -34.11
N LEU A 132 8.42 -6.55 -34.47
CA LEU A 132 9.15 -6.12 -35.66
C LEU A 132 10.63 -6.53 -35.57
N PRO A 133 11.16 -7.33 -36.52
CA PRO A 133 12.55 -7.78 -36.48
C PRO A 133 13.54 -6.70 -36.92
N ASP A 134 13.09 -5.78 -37.76
CA ASP A 134 13.91 -4.77 -38.44
C ASP A 134 13.26 -3.38 -38.31
N SER A 135 14.05 -2.31 -38.20
CA SER A 135 13.52 -0.94 -38.25
C SER A 135 13.26 -0.53 -39.70
N GLY A 136 12.11 0.10 -39.98
CA GLY A 136 11.81 0.65 -41.30
C GLY A 136 10.34 0.55 -41.70
N THR A 137 10.09 0.65 -43.01
CA THR A 137 8.74 0.59 -43.60
C THR A 137 8.43 -0.83 -44.07
N TYR A 138 7.43 -1.45 -43.46
CA TYR A 138 6.90 -2.76 -43.85
C TYR A 138 5.76 -2.60 -44.84
N THR A 139 5.60 -3.59 -45.72
CA THR A 139 4.45 -3.68 -46.63
C THR A 139 3.46 -4.69 -46.07
N VAL A 140 2.22 -4.26 -45.87
CA VAL A 140 1.09 -5.10 -45.45
C VAL A 140 0.19 -5.32 -46.66
N ILE A 141 -0.13 -6.59 -46.96
CA ILE A 141 -1.06 -6.97 -48.02
C ILE A 141 -2.26 -7.62 -47.39
N VAL A 142 -3.45 -7.17 -47.78
CA VAL A 142 -4.72 -7.69 -47.29
C VAL A 142 -5.52 -8.28 -48.44
N TYR A 143 -6.04 -9.49 -48.24
CA TYR A 143 -6.84 -10.21 -49.23
C TYR A 143 -7.82 -11.17 -48.52
N ALA A 144 -8.83 -11.66 -49.24
CA ALA A 144 -9.83 -12.57 -48.68
C ALA A 144 -9.34 -14.03 -48.60
N ASN A 145 -9.88 -14.81 -47.68
CA ASN A 145 -9.58 -16.25 -47.55
C ASN A 145 -10.07 -17.11 -48.73
N SER A 146 -10.90 -16.54 -49.62
CA SER A 146 -11.32 -17.14 -50.87
C SER A 146 -11.16 -16.14 -52.01
N ASP A 147 -10.63 -16.62 -53.12
CA ASP A 147 -10.43 -15.89 -54.37
C ASP A 147 -11.73 -15.35 -54.98
N THR A 148 -12.89 -15.95 -54.64
CA THR A 148 -14.20 -15.51 -55.11
C THR A 148 -14.92 -14.55 -54.15
N ALA A 149 -14.33 -14.27 -52.98
CA ALA A 149 -14.97 -13.45 -51.97
C ALA A 149 -14.82 -11.96 -52.29
N THR A 150 -15.92 -11.22 -52.16
CA THR A 150 -15.98 -9.78 -52.43
C THR A 150 -16.75 -9.08 -51.33
N GLY A 151 -16.45 -7.81 -51.10
CA GLY A 151 -17.24 -6.96 -50.21
C GLY A 151 -16.39 -6.19 -49.20
N PRO A 152 -17.06 -5.48 -48.28
CA PRO A 152 -16.39 -4.57 -47.35
C PRO A 152 -15.56 -5.32 -46.31
N TYR A 153 -14.48 -4.69 -45.89
CA TYR A 153 -13.67 -5.11 -44.74
C TYR A 153 -13.10 -3.87 -44.04
N ASN A 154 -12.76 -4.04 -42.77
CA ASN A 154 -12.11 -3.01 -41.98
C ASN A 154 -10.76 -3.51 -41.47
N LEU A 155 -9.79 -2.60 -41.36
CA LEU A 155 -8.51 -2.84 -40.67
C LEU A 155 -8.37 -1.90 -39.50
N ARG A 156 -8.05 -2.44 -38.33
CA ARG A 156 -7.54 -1.67 -37.19
C ARG A 156 -6.09 -2.01 -36.96
N TYR A 157 -5.25 -0.99 -36.94
CA TYR A 157 -3.81 -1.11 -36.69
C TYR A 157 -3.47 -0.41 -35.38
N VAL A 158 -2.74 -1.11 -34.51
CA VAL A 158 -2.18 -0.54 -33.29
C VAL A 158 -0.71 -0.93 -33.21
N ARG A 159 0.13 0.04 -32.88
CA ARG A 159 1.56 -0.13 -32.61
C ARG A 159 1.82 0.27 -31.17
N GLY A 160 2.58 -0.54 -30.43
CA GLY A 160 2.97 -0.18 -29.08
C GLY A 160 3.66 1.18 -29.04
N SER A 161 3.39 1.99 -28.02
CA SER A 161 3.91 3.36 -27.79
C SER A 161 3.40 4.45 -28.75
N ASP A 162 2.41 4.16 -29.60
CA ASP A 162 1.90 5.10 -30.60
C ASP A 162 0.47 5.58 -30.30
N SER A 163 -0.07 6.38 -31.23
CA SER A 163 -1.45 6.88 -31.22
C SER A 163 -2.48 5.75 -31.11
N VAL A 164 -3.57 6.05 -30.41
CA VAL A 164 -4.64 5.10 -30.08
C VAL A 164 -6.01 5.64 -30.51
N SER A 165 -7.00 4.75 -30.63
CA SER A 165 -8.35 5.08 -31.12
C SER A 165 -9.26 5.68 -30.05
N ASP A 166 -9.11 5.27 -28.79
CA ASP A 166 -10.13 5.49 -27.75
C ASP A 166 -9.62 6.38 -26.59
N GLY A 167 -8.49 7.06 -26.81
CA GLY A 167 -7.93 8.07 -25.91
C GLY A 167 -7.21 7.49 -24.70
N SER A 168 -7.18 8.24 -23.59
CA SER A 168 -6.50 7.83 -22.36
C SER A 168 -7.50 7.30 -21.32
N LEU A 169 -7.11 6.24 -20.61
CA LEU A 169 -7.88 5.75 -19.47
C LEU A 169 -7.53 6.55 -18.22
N THR A 170 -8.57 6.99 -17.51
CA THR A 170 -8.46 7.66 -16.21
C THR A 170 -8.62 6.63 -15.11
N SER A 171 -7.70 6.61 -14.14
CA SER A 171 -7.79 5.70 -12.99
C SER A 171 -9.07 5.94 -12.19
N GLY A 172 -9.70 4.85 -11.74
CA GLY A 172 -10.92 4.86 -10.93
C GLY A 172 -12.20 5.04 -11.76
N GLN A 173 -12.13 4.99 -13.08
CA GLN A 173 -13.27 5.14 -13.98
C GLN A 173 -13.52 3.87 -14.81
N THR A 174 -14.80 3.62 -15.10
CA THR A 174 -15.22 2.58 -16.04
C THR A 174 -15.40 3.19 -17.42
N PHE A 175 -14.65 2.71 -18.39
CA PHE A 175 -14.95 2.95 -19.81
C PHE A 175 -16.01 1.97 -20.28
N ASN A 176 -17.06 2.46 -20.95
CA ASN A 176 -18.09 1.62 -21.55
C ASN A 176 -17.91 1.66 -23.07
N GLY A 177 -17.57 0.53 -23.66
CA GLY A 177 -17.29 0.37 -25.08
C GLY A 177 -18.20 -0.65 -25.75
N SER A 178 -18.07 -0.79 -27.06
CA SER A 178 -18.76 -1.83 -27.83
C SER A 178 -17.88 -2.29 -28.98
N LEU A 179 -17.56 -3.58 -29.00
CA LEU A 179 -16.72 -4.16 -30.03
C LEU A 179 -17.58 -4.69 -31.19
N PRO A 180 -17.28 -4.34 -32.45
CA PRO A 180 -17.76 -5.09 -33.60
C PRO A 180 -17.03 -6.45 -33.69
N ALA A 181 -17.47 -7.32 -34.62
CA ALA A 181 -16.77 -8.57 -34.90
C ALA A 181 -15.33 -8.25 -35.35
N ASN A 182 -14.35 -8.98 -34.79
CA ASN A 182 -12.92 -8.67 -34.94
C ASN A 182 -12.59 -7.19 -34.62
N GLY A 183 -13.31 -6.60 -33.67
CA GLY A 183 -13.07 -5.25 -33.15
C GLY A 183 -11.87 -5.20 -32.21
N LEU A 184 -11.25 -4.03 -32.15
CA LEU A 184 -10.08 -3.73 -31.32
C LEU A 184 -10.16 -2.28 -30.86
N ASP A 185 -10.39 -2.04 -29.58
CA ASP A 185 -10.25 -0.70 -29.01
C ASP A 185 -8.84 -0.55 -28.43
N SER A 186 -8.33 0.68 -28.41
CA SER A 186 -6.97 0.97 -27.95
C SER A 186 -6.92 2.25 -27.15
N PHE A 187 -6.17 2.20 -26.05
CA PHE A 187 -6.10 3.24 -25.05
C PHE A 187 -4.66 3.53 -24.64
N GLN A 188 -4.45 4.67 -24.00
CA GLN A 188 -3.19 5.01 -23.34
C GLN A 188 -3.34 5.12 -21.82
N ILE A 189 -2.33 4.68 -21.09
CA ILE A 189 -2.11 5.01 -19.69
C ILE A 189 -0.69 5.54 -19.52
N THR A 190 -0.43 6.39 -18.52
CA THR A 190 0.93 6.88 -18.23
C THR A 190 1.26 6.59 -16.79
N GLY A 191 2.37 5.93 -16.49
CA GLY A 191 2.75 5.63 -15.11
C GLY A 191 4.25 5.61 -14.91
N THR A 192 4.68 5.43 -13.67
CA THR A 192 6.10 5.29 -13.30
C THR A 192 6.46 3.83 -13.03
N ALA A 193 7.72 3.48 -13.28
CA ALA A 193 8.25 2.16 -12.98
C ALA A 193 8.03 1.82 -11.48
N GLY A 194 7.57 0.61 -11.20
CA GLY A 194 7.25 0.16 -9.85
C GLY A 194 5.79 0.38 -9.41
N GLN A 195 4.98 1.14 -10.15
CA GLN A 195 3.56 1.31 -9.84
C GLN A 195 2.74 0.08 -10.22
N GLY A 196 1.79 -0.31 -9.36
CA GLY A 196 0.82 -1.35 -9.64
C GLY A 196 -0.33 -0.84 -10.51
N VAL A 197 -0.72 -1.64 -11.49
CA VAL A 197 -1.89 -1.39 -12.35
C VAL A 197 -2.81 -2.61 -12.36
N LEU A 198 -4.11 -2.33 -12.38
CA LEU A 198 -5.15 -3.32 -12.57
C LEU A 198 -6.11 -2.87 -13.66
N PHE A 199 -6.45 -3.79 -14.55
CA PHE A 199 -7.54 -3.66 -15.51
C PHE A 199 -8.54 -4.79 -15.31
N PHE A 200 -9.82 -4.44 -15.42
CA PHE A 200 -10.91 -5.39 -15.38
C PHE A 200 -11.82 -5.15 -16.58
N GLY A 201 -11.76 -6.09 -17.52
CA GLY A 201 -12.58 -6.13 -18.71
C GLY A 201 -13.75 -7.07 -18.48
N SER A 202 -14.95 -6.64 -18.85
CA SER A 202 -16.13 -7.45 -18.67
C SER A 202 -17.17 -7.27 -19.76
N SER A 203 -17.81 -8.37 -20.16
CA SER A 203 -18.92 -8.36 -21.11
C SER A 203 -19.91 -9.46 -20.75
N ALA A 204 -21.17 -9.28 -21.16
CA ALA A 204 -22.21 -10.30 -20.98
C ALA A 204 -22.11 -11.43 -22.01
N SER A 205 -21.41 -11.21 -23.14
CA SER A 205 -21.48 -12.07 -24.32
C SER A 205 -20.17 -12.80 -24.65
N TYR A 206 -19.04 -12.33 -24.15
CA TYR A 206 -17.72 -12.85 -24.48
C TYR A 206 -16.69 -12.48 -23.40
N GLY A 207 -15.52 -13.12 -23.42
CA GLY A 207 -14.39 -12.73 -22.58
C GLY A 207 -13.58 -11.61 -23.22
N VAL A 208 -13.04 -10.70 -22.41
CA VAL A 208 -12.36 -9.49 -22.83
C VAL A 208 -10.86 -9.68 -22.71
N TYR A 209 -10.14 -9.78 -23.83
CA TYR A 209 -8.68 -9.77 -23.82
C TYR A 209 -8.16 -8.35 -23.65
N ILE A 210 -7.16 -8.22 -22.78
CA ILE A 210 -6.46 -6.97 -22.49
C ILE A 210 -4.98 -7.23 -22.72
N GLU A 211 -4.35 -6.48 -23.62
CA GLU A 211 -2.90 -6.52 -23.82
C GLU A 211 -2.29 -5.16 -23.51
N VAL A 212 -1.08 -5.19 -22.97
CA VAL A 212 -0.37 -3.98 -22.58
C VAL A 212 1.02 -3.97 -23.22
N TYR A 213 1.37 -2.84 -23.81
CA TYR A 213 2.64 -2.57 -24.47
C TYR A 213 3.37 -1.46 -23.73
N LYS A 214 4.68 -1.64 -23.55
CA LYS A 214 5.56 -0.74 -22.80
C LYS A 214 5.78 0.58 -23.55
N PRO A 215 6.37 1.60 -22.89
CA PRO A 215 6.67 2.88 -23.53
C PRO A 215 7.68 2.80 -24.69
N ASP A 216 8.51 1.77 -24.75
CA ASP A 216 9.39 1.52 -25.90
C ASP A 216 8.65 0.85 -27.09
N GLY A 217 7.39 0.45 -26.88
CA GLY A 217 6.53 -0.22 -27.84
C GLY A 217 6.63 -1.74 -27.84
N SER A 218 7.46 -2.33 -26.98
CA SER A 218 7.54 -3.79 -26.81
C SER A 218 6.35 -4.33 -26.02
N TYR A 219 5.97 -5.57 -26.30
CA TYR A 219 4.93 -6.28 -25.59
C TYR A 219 5.35 -6.55 -24.14
N TRP A 220 4.40 -6.32 -23.23
CA TRP A 220 4.60 -6.65 -21.83
C TRP A 220 3.89 -7.95 -21.47
N ARG A 221 2.56 -7.96 -21.55
CA ARG A 221 1.72 -9.08 -21.11
C ARG A 221 0.29 -8.92 -21.64
N TYR A 222 -0.43 -10.04 -21.75
CA TYR A 222 -1.88 -10.09 -21.98
C TYR A 222 -2.57 -10.83 -20.84
N ALA A 223 -3.87 -10.55 -20.67
CA ALA A 223 -4.74 -11.31 -19.80
C ALA A 223 -6.17 -11.39 -20.35
N LEU A 224 -6.91 -12.41 -19.92
CA LEU A 224 -8.34 -12.54 -20.18
C LEU A 224 -9.11 -12.03 -18.97
N ASP A 225 -9.99 -11.06 -19.19
CA ASP A 225 -10.88 -10.35 -18.25
C ASP A 225 -10.18 -9.56 -17.13
N ARG A 226 -9.02 -10.02 -16.64
CA ARG A 226 -8.32 -9.41 -15.49
C ARG A 226 -6.83 -9.32 -15.74
N PHE A 227 -6.33 -8.10 -15.83
CA PHE A 227 -4.90 -7.81 -15.90
C PHE A 227 -4.45 -7.19 -14.58
N TYR A 228 -3.35 -7.68 -14.02
CA TYR A 228 -2.65 -7.02 -12.91
C TYR A 228 -1.15 -7.16 -13.09
N GLY A 229 -0.40 -6.15 -12.67
CA GLY A 229 1.06 -6.16 -12.74
C GLY A 229 1.69 -4.87 -12.25
N THR A 230 3.01 -4.90 -12.10
CA THR A 230 3.83 -3.74 -11.76
C THR A 230 4.50 -3.20 -13.00
N LEU A 231 4.30 -1.91 -13.30
CA LEU A 231 4.87 -1.25 -14.47
C LEU A 231 6.42 -1.39 -14.46
N PRO A 232 7.03 -2.02 -15.48
CA PRO A 232 8.47 -2.20 -15.52
C PRO A 232 9.23 -0.89 -15.83
N ASP A 233 8.61 0.00 -16.61
CA ASP A 233 9.22 1.23 -17.13
C ASP A 233 8.35 2.45 -16.82
N SER A 234 8.97 3.62 -16.73
CA SER A 234 8.23 4.90 -16.64
C SER A 234 7.87 5.39 -18.03
N GLY A 235 6.63 5.83 -18.25
CA GLY A 235 6.18 6.42 -19.51
C GLY A 235 4.74 6.08 -19.87
N THR A 236 4.40 6.28 -21.14
CA THR A 236 3.06 6.02 -21.68
C THR A 236 2.99 4.61 -22.27
N TYR A 237 2.08 3.80 -21.75
CA TYR A 237 1.79 2.46 -22.24
C TYR A 237 0.59 2.48 -23.17
N THR A 238 0.60 1.59 -24.15
CA THR A 238 -0.56 1.31 -25.01
C THR A 238 -1.30 0.10 -24.46
N VAL A 239 -2.63 0.19 -24.35
CA VAL A 239 -3.50 -0.89 -23.90
C VAL A 239 -4.47 -1.23 -25.03
N THR A 240 -4.56 -2.48 -25.43
CA THR A 240 -5.54 -2.94 -26.42
C THR A 240 -6.58 -3.82 -25.79
N VAL A 241 -7.81 -3.71 -26.28
CA VAL A 241 -8.96 -4.49 -25.82
C VAL A 241 -9.72 -5.10 -26.98
N TYR A 242 -9.92 -6.41 -26.95
CA TYR A 242 -10.65 -7.15 -27.98
C TYR A 242 -11.33 -8.40 -27.42
N ALA A 243 -12.27 -8.97 -28.18
CA ALA A 243 -13.03 -10.13 -27.75
C ALA A 243 -12.26 -11.45 -27.90
N ASN A 244 -12.52 -12.41 -27.02
CA ASN A 244 -11.93 -13.75 -27.05
C ASN A 244 -12.39 -14.64 -28.22
N SER A 245 -13.31 -14.15 -29.04
CA SER A 245 -13.75 -14.77 -30.28
C SER A 245 -13.84 -13.73 -31.39
N ASP A 246 -13.43 -14.10 -32.60
CA ASP A 246 -13.44 -13.26 -33.80
C ASP A 246 -14.85 -12.81 -34.22
N THR A 247 -15.87 -13.62 -33.88
CA THR A 247 -17.26 -13.35 -34.25
C THR A 247 -18.05 -12.66 -33.14
N ALA A 248 -17.45 -12.48 -31.96
CA ALA A 248 -18.14 -11.87 -30.84
C ALA A 248 -18.32 -10.36 -31.07
N THR A 249 -19.51 -9.86 -30.75
CA THR A 249 -19.87 -8.44 -30.86
C THR A 249 -20.65 -8.01 -29.63
N GLY A 250 -20.62 -6.70 -29.35
CA GLY A 250 -21.47 -6.08 -28.33
C GLY A 250 -20.69 -5.32 -27.26
N ALA A 251 -21.42 -4.86 -26.25
CA ALA A 251 -20.89 -4.00 -25.21
C ALA A 251 -19.88 -4.71 -24.30
N TYR A 252 -18.91 -3.94 -23.82
CA TYR A 252 -18.00 -4.32 -22.75
C TYR A 252 -17.70 -3.12 -21.85
N ASN A 253 -17.29 -3.40 -20.63
CA ASN A 253 -16.80 -2.41 -19.69
C ASN A 253 -15.31 -2.67 -19.47
N LEU A 254 -14.53 -1.60 -19.35
CA LEU A 254 -13.12 -1.65 -18.96
C LEU A 254 -12.89 -0.72 -17.79
N TYR A 255 -12.66 -1.31 -16.62
CA TYR A 255 -12.22 -0.57 -15.45
C TYR A 255 -10.71 -0.52 -15.40
N TYR A 256 -10.17 0.63 -15.01
CA TYR A 256 -8.74 0.83 -14.81
C TYR A 256 -8.47 1.50 -13.47
N VAL A 257 -7.52 0.97 -12.71
CA VAL A 257 -6.98 1.62 -11.51
C VAL A 257 -5.47 1.50 -11.44
N ARG A 258 -4.84 2.59 -10.98
CA ARG A 258 -3.42 2.68 -10.68
C ARG A 258 -3.26 2.99 -9.20
N GLY A 259 -2.34 2.30 -8.54
CA GLY A 259 -2.29 2.25 -7.08
C GLY A 259 -2.20 3.60 -6.35
N ALA A 260 -1.68 4.67 -6.97
CA ALA A 260 -1.57 5.99 -6.35
C ALA A 260 -2.71 6.95 -6.72
N ASP A 261 -3.48 6.66 -7.77
CA ASP A 261 -4.36 7.63 -8.41
C ASP A 261 -5.80 7.59 -7.86
N SER A 262 -6.69 8.37 -8.48
CA SER A 262 -8.12 8.43 -8.17
C SER A 262 -8.81 7.05 -8.18
N VAL A 263 -9.83 6.93 -7.33
CA VAL A 263 -10.65 5.73 -7.09
C VAL A 263 -12.12 6.00 -7.38
N SER A 264 -12.94 4.95 -7.47
CA SER A 264 -14.38 5.08 -7.82
C SER A 264 -15.27 5.53 -6.66
N ASP A 265 -14.94 5.15 -5.41
CA ASP A 265 -15.90 5.21 -4.30
C ASP A 265 -15.44 6.06 -3.10
N GLY A 266 -14.37 6.82 -3.28
CA GLY A 266 -13.86 7.80 -2.31
C GLY A 266 -13.09 7.18 -1.14
N MET A 267 -13.15 7.83 0.03
CA MET A 267 -12.37 7.45 1.22
C MET A 267 -13.12 6.46 2.11
N LEU A 268 -12.46 5.35 2.47
CA LEU A 268 -12.78 4.55 3.64
C LEU A 268 -12.21 5.23 4.88
N VAL A 269 -13.04 5.31 5.91
CA VAL A 269 -12.66 5.84 7.22
C VAL A 269 -12.50 4.66 8.16
N SER A 270 -11.40 4.62 8.91
CA SER A 270 -11.15 3.58 9.91
C SER A 270 -12.36 3.41 10.84
N THR A 271 -12.64 2.15 11.19
CA THR A 271 -13.73 1.66 12.06
C THR A 271 -15.16 1.97 11.58
N LEU A 272 -15.34 2.63 10.43
CA LEU A 272 -16.65 2.93 9.87
C LEU A 272 -16.96 1.96 8.72
N PRO A 273 -18.00 1.11 8.83
CA PRO A 273 -18.42 0.24 7.75
C PRO A 273 -18.86 1.06 6.53
N ARG A 274 -18.43 0.64 5.34
CA ARG A 274 -18.86 1.17 4.05
C ARG A 274 -19.64 0.10 3.31
N SER A 275 -20.94 0.31 3.14
CA SER A 275 -21.80 -0.59 2.37
C SER A 275 -22.00 -0.09 0.94
N GLY A 276 -22.20 -1.04 0.02
CA GLY A 276 -22.48 -0.77 -1.38
C GLY A 276 -22.99 -2.03 -2.10
N THR A 277 -23.27 -1.90 -3.40
CA THR A 277 -23.80 -3.00 -4.21
C THR A 277 -22.86 -3.27 -5.38
N LEU A 278 -22.16 -4.41 -5.35
CA LEU A 278 -21.33 -4.80 -6.47
C LEU A 278 -22.23 -5.20 -7.63
N GLN A 279 -22.18 -4.44 -8.72
CA GLN A 279 -22.87 -4.79 -9.94
C GLN A 279 -22.20 -6.00 -10.59
N THR A 280 -22.98 -6.80 -11.33
CA THR A 280 -22.44 -7.87 -12.15
C THR A 280 -21.31 -7.32 -13.01
N ASN A 281 -20.20 -8.05 -13.13
CA ASN A 281 -19.10 -7.67 -14.01
C ASN A 281 -18.43 -6.32 -13.64
N ALA A 282 -18.50 -5.93 -12.37
CA ALA A 282 -17.90 -4.68 -11.86
C ALA A 282 -16.83 -4.95 -10.78
N LEU A 283 -16.13 -3.88 -10.43
CA LEU A 283 -15.27 -3.80 -9.26
C LEU A 283 -15.40 -2.41 -8.64
N GLU A 284 -15.02 -2.31 -7.37
CA GLU A 284 -15.08 -1.08 -6.59
C GLU A 284 -13.67 -0.73 -6.11
N SER A 285 -13.33 0.55 -6.03
CA SER A 285 -12.07 0.97 -5.42
C SER A 285 -12.24 2.15 -4.49
N TYR A 286 -11.41 2.16 -3.47
CA TYR A 286 -11.45 3.11 -2.38
C TYR A 286 -10.05 3.56 -2.00
N LYS A 287 -9.96 4.74 -1.38
CA LYS A 287 -8.77 5.22 -0.70
C LYS A 287 -8.91 5.04 0.80
N PHE A 288 -7.81 4.91 1.51
CA PHE A 288 -7.79 5.12 2.95
C PHE A 288 -6.44 5.68 3.38
N SER A 289 -6.45 6.54 4.40
CA SER A 289 -5.21 7.04 4.98
C SER A 289 -4.69 6.02 5.99
N GLY A 290 -3.42 5.66 5.87
CA GLY A 290 -2.70 4.79 6.79
C GLY A 290 -1.48 5.49 7.37
N VAL A 291 -1.15 5.17 8.61
CA VAL A 291 0.14 5.54 9.22
C VAL A 291 1.04 4.30 9.21
N ALA A 292 2.32 4.47 8.87
CA ALA A 292 3.28 3.38 8.89
C ALA A 292 3.25 2.65 10.25
N SER A 293 3.41 1.34 10.22
CA SER A 293 3.38 0.44 11.39
C SER A 293 2.01 0.21 12.02
N ASN A 294 0.97 0.96 11.64
CA ASN A 294 -0.39 0.65 12.09
C ASN A 294 -0.83 -0.71 11.56
N SER A 295 -1.54 -1.48 12.38
CA SER A 295 -2.20 -2.68 11.89
C SER A 295 -3.31 -2.27 10.94
N LEU A 296 -3.46 -2.96 9.82
CA LEU A 296 -4.58 -2.87 8.91
C LEU A 296 -5.38 -4.17 9.05
N SER A 297 -6.67 -4.06 9.34
CA SER A 297 -7.61 -5.16 9.11
C SER A 297 -8.73 -4.67 8.20
N VAL A 298 -8.90 -5.36 7.08
CA VAL A 298 -10.01 -5.17 6.15
C VAL A 298 -10.86 -6.42 6.21
N SER A 299 -12.14 -6.26 6.50
CA SER A 299 -13.11 -7.35 6.43
C SER A 299 -14.26 -6.95 5.53
N THR A 300 -14.79 -7.91 4.78
CA THR A 300 -15.95 -7.67 3.93
C THR A 300 -17.04 -8.71 4.16
N THR A 301 -18.30 -8.29 4.16
CA THR A 301 -19.47 -9.19 4.16
C THR A 301 -20.24 -9.02 2.85
N ALA A 302 -20.67 -10.11 2.22
CA ALA A 302 -21.48 -10.13 0.98
C ALA A 302 -22.00 -11.57 0.74
N SER A 303 -22.99 -11.73 -0.14
CA SER A 303 -23.58 -13.02 -0.51
C SER A 303 -22.75 -13.86 -1.50
N TYR A 304 -21.62 -13.33 -1.98
CA TYR A 304 -20.76 -13.96 -2.97
C TYR A 304 -19.29 -13.94 -2.54
N SER A 305 -18.47 -14.80 -3.13
CA SER A 305 -17.02 -14.83 -2.90
C SER A 305 -16.34 -13.66 -3.61
N ARG A 306 -15.35 -13.02 -2.97
CA ARG A 306 -14.69 -11.81 -3.48
C ARG A 306 -13.22 -11.72 -3.09
N TYR A 307 -12.49 -10.91 -3.82
CA TYR A 307 -11.08 -10.60 -3.60
C TYR A 307 -10.90 -9.12 -3.28
N ILE A 308 -9.85 -8.85 -2.53
CA ILE A 308 -9.40 -7.52 -2.15
C ILE A 308 -7.93 -7.41 -2.56
N GLU A 309 -7.56 -6.30 -3.17
CA GLU A 309 -6.18 -5.93 -3.46
C GLU A 309 -5.85 -4.59 -2.82
N LEU A 310 -4.62 -4.47 -2.34
CA LEU A 310 -4.10 -3.27 -1.70
C LEU A 310 -2.86 -2.76 -2.42
N TYR A 311 -2.79 -1.43 -2.54
CA TYR A 311 -1.67 -0.69 -3.12
C TYR A 311 -1.19 0.35 -2.11
N LYS A 312 0.14 0.53 -2.04
CA LYS A 312 0.81 1.47 -1.11
C LYS A 312 0.64 2.92 -1.58
N PRO A 313 1.02 3.91 -0.75
CA PRO A 313 0.94 5.33 -1.12
C PRO A 313 1.79 5.74 -2.32
N ASP A 314 2.89 5.04 -2.58
CA ASP A 314 3.71 5.23 -3.80
C ASP A 314 3.05 4.61 -5.06
N GLY A 315 1.92 3.93 -4.89
CA GLY A 315 1.17 3.24 -5.92
C GLY A 315 1.65 1.83 -6.24
N SER A 316 2.68 1.32 -5.56
CA SER A 316 3.15 -0.05 -5.74
C SER A 316 2.14 -1.06 -5.20
N TYR A 317 2.03 -2.21 -5.89
CA TYR A 317 1.23 -3.34 -5.41
C TYR A 317 1.76 -3.82 -4.05
N TRP A 318 0.86 -4.09 -3.11
CA TRP A 318 1.24 -4.55 -1.78
C TRP A 318 0.85 -6.00 -1.53
N MET A 319 -0.45 -6.31 -1.57
CA MET A 319 -0.95 -7.64 -1.23
C MET A 319 -2.39 -7.86 -1.72
N TYR A 320 -2.82 -9.12 -1.68
CA TYR A 320 -4.20 -9.52 -1.98
C TYR A 320 -4.74 -10.44 -0.88
N GLY A 321 -6.07 -10.52 -0.76
CA GLY A 321 -6.75 -11.45 0.14
C GLY A 321 -8.16 -11.80 -0.35
N ALA A 322 -8.68 -12.92 0.15
CA ALA A 322 -10.05 -13.36 -0.14
C ALA A 322 -10.96 -12.94 1.02
N SER A 323 -11.95 -12.08 0.75
CA SER A 323 -12.94 -11.55 1.71
C SER A 323 -12.42 -10.74 2.90
N SER A 324 -11.17 -10.95 3.34
CA SER A 324 -10.50 -10.19 4.39
C SER A 324 -8.99 -10.12 4.18
N ILE A 325 -8.36 -9.08 4.71
CA ILE A 325 -6.90 -8.89 4.76
C ILE A 325 -6.52 -8.43 6.16
N SER A 326 -5.41 -8.93 6.69
CA SER A 326 -4.77 -8.38 7.89
C SER A 326 -3.29 -8.21 7.64
N ALA A 327 -2.74 -7.05 7.98
CA ALA A 327 -1.36 -6.69 7.69
C ALA A 327 -0.88 -5.53 8.57
N THR A 328 0.39 -5.16 8.46
CA THR A 328 0.95 -3.94 9.05
C THR A 328 1.28 -2.95 7.93
N LEU A 329 0.78 -1.72 8.04
CA LEU A 329 0.94 -0.68 7.02
C LEU A 329 2.43 -0.34 6.82
N PRO A 330 3.01 -0.56 5.62
CA PRO A 330 4.44 -0.39 5.40
C PRO A 330 4.91 1.07 5.33
N ALA A 331 4.00 2.03 5.11
CA ALA A 331 4.29 3.44 4.91
C ALA A 331 3.13 4.34 5.42
N THR A 332 3.43 5.61 5.71
CA THR A 332 2.41 6.61 5.99
C THR A 332 1.95 7.23 4.67
N GLY A 333 0.65 7.37 4.47
CA GLY A 333 0.07 8.00 3.28
C GLY A 333 -1.28 7.40 2.89
N GLU A 334 -1.76 7.71 1.68
CA GLU A 334 -3.03 7.23 1.17
C GLU A 334 -2.87 5.93 0.37
N TYR A 335 -3.46 4.85 0.86
CA TYR A 335 -3.50 3.55 0.21
C TYR A 335 -4.70 3.42 -0.71
N THR A 336 -4.61 2.54 -1.71
CA THR A 336 -5.74 2.16 -2.57
C THR A 336 -6.16 0.74 -2.27
N LEU A 337 -7.47 0.55 -2.07
CA LEU A 337 -8.12 -0.74 -1.91
C LEU A 337 -9.01 -1.00 -3.12
N VAL A 338 -8.89 -2.17 -3.73
CA VAL A 338 -9.73 -2.60 -4.84
C VAL A 338 -10.47 -3.87 -4.44
N MET A 339 -11.78 -3.92 -4.64
CA MET A 339 -12.61 -5.10 -4.37
C MET A 339 -13.32 -5.57 -5.64
N TYR A 340 -13.31 -6.88 -5.89
CA TYR A 340 -14.05 -7.49 -7.00
C TYR A 340 -14.53 -8.90 -6.65
N GLY A 341 -15.61 -9.33 -7.32
CA GLY A 341 -16.14 -10.68 -7.17
C GLY A 341 -15.18 -11.76 -7.68
N SER A 342 -15.16 -12.94 -7.06
CA SER A 342 -14.28 -14.04 -7.47
C SER A 342 -14.68 -14.63 -8.83
N ALA A 343 -15.97 -14.56 -9.15
CA ALA A 343 -16.53 -14.82 -10.46
C ALA A 343 -16.99 -13.49 -11.09
N LEU A 344 -16.86 -13.36 -12.41
CA LEU A 344 -17.27 -12.14 -13.13
C LEU A 344 -18.75 -11.81 -12.89
N ALA A 345 -19.60 -12.84 -12.85
CA ALA A 345 -21.04 -12.68 -12.63
C ALA A 345 -21.43 -12.45 -11.15
N ALA A 346 -20.48 -12.37 -10.22
CA ALA A 346 -20.79 -12.14 -8.82
C ALA A 346 -21.34 -10.73 -8.62
N THR A 347 -22.48 -10.65 -7.93
CA THR A 347 -23.21 -9.41 -7.70
C THR A 347 -23.94 -9.46 -6.36
N GLY A 348 -24.13 -8.31 -5.74
CA GLY A 348 -24.94 -8.16 -4.54
C GLY A 348 -24.38 -7.14 -3.57
N GLU A 349 -25.14 -6.92 -2.50
CA GLU A 349 -24.75 -6.05 -1.39
C GLU A 349 -23.47 -6.55 -0.73
N TYR A 350 -22.59 -5.61 -0.41
CA TYR A 350 -21.43 -5.82 0.43
C TYR A 350 -21.31 -4.75 1.52
N SER A 351 -20.52 -5.05 2.54
CA SER A 351 -20.04 -4.07 3.52
C SER A 351 -18.54 -4.27 3.72
N ILE A 352 -17.79 -3.18 3.80
CA ILE A 352 -16.34 -3.15 4.06
C ILE A 352 -16.11 -2.50 5.42
N THR A 353 -15.46 -3.19 6.33
CA THR A 353 -14.94 -2.58 7.56
C THR A 353 -13.44 -2.58 7.49
N LEU A 354 -12.85 -1.38 7.51
CA LEU A 354 -11.40 -1.18 7.57
C LEU A 354 -11.05 -0.64 8.94
N THR A 355 -10.01 -1.18 9.57
CA THR A 355 -9.46 -0.67 10.82
C THR A 355 -7.97 -0.43 10.60
N THR A 356 -7.52 0.77 10.94
CA THR A 356 -6.10 1.15 10.95
C THR A 356 -5.69 1.65 12.34
N PRO A 357 -5.92 0.85 13.40
CA PRO A 357 -5.53 1.27 14.75
C PRO A 357 -4.06 1.69 14.73
N PRO A 358 -3.68 2.74 15.48
CA PRO A 358 -2.29 3.00 15.79
C PRO A 358 -1.60 1.68 16.05
N ALA A 359 -0.40 1.49 15.51
CA ALA A 359 0.46 0.42 15.99
C ALA A 359 0.36 0.46 17.52
N PRO A 360 0.01 -0.64 18.22
CA PRO A 360 0.13 -0.64 19.66
C PRO A 360 1.54 -0.15 19.93
N VAL A 361 1.66 1.03 20.55
CA VAL A 361 2.96 1.69 20.69
C VAL A 361 3.87 0.65 21.30
N ALA A 362 4.90 0.28 20.56
CA ALA A 362 5.93 -0.61 21.06
C ALA A 362 6.58 0.12 22.23
N ALA A 363 6.02 -0.10 23.42
CA ALA A 363 6.54 0.48 24.63
C ALA A 363 7.74 -0.34 25.07
N SER A 364 8.86 0.01 24.46
CA SER A 364 10.19 -0.11 25.03
C SER A 364 10.19 0.07 26.55
N THR A 365 10.91 -0.80 27.26
CA THR A 365 11.78 -0.30 28.34
C THR A 365 13.05 0.23 27.67
N PRO A 366 13.65 1.34 28.11
CA PRO A 366 14.67 2.05 27.36
C PRO A 366 15.87 1.14 27.10
N SER A 367 15.94 0.66 25.87
CA SER A 367 17.08 0.91 25.00
C SER A 367 16.59 1.89 23.94
N LYS A 368 16.64 3.18 24.28
CA LYS A 368 16.15 4.29 23.47
C LYS A 368 16.75 4.26 22.06
N ILE A 369 15.98 3.81 21.08
CA ILE A 369 16.26 4.18 19.70
C ILE A 369 15.77 5.62 19.57
N GLY A 370 16.72 6.55 19.41
CA GLY A 370 16.41 7.92 19.04
C GLY A 370 15.56 7.90 17.77
N ALA A 371 14.51 8.71 17.77
CA ALA A 371 13.54 8.92 16.70
C ALA A 371 14.01 8.46 15.29
N ASP A 372 13.44 7.37 14.79
CA ASP A 372 13.56 7.01 13.37
C ASP A 372 12.35 7.60 12.64
N THR A 373 12.52 8.83 12.12
CA THR A 373 11.61 9.39 11.12
C THR A 373 12.15 9.06 9.73
N MET A 374 11.46 8.14 9.05
CA MET A 374 11.54 7.82 7.62
C MET A 374 12.80 7.08 7.11
N SER A 375 12.69 5.77 6.92
CA SER A 375 12.82 5.06 5.62
C SER A 375 13.04 3.54 5.82
N CYS A 376 12.28 2.74 5.06
CA CYS A 376 12.28 1.26 4.97
C CYS A 376 11.86 0.43 6.21
N PRO A 377 11.12 -0.68 6.00
CA PRO A 377 10.49 -1.44 7.06
C PRO A 377 11.51 -2.39 7.67
N THR A 378 11.95 -2.09 8.87
CA THR A 378 12.11 -3.14 9.86
C THR A 378 11.48 -2.60 11.12
N GLY A 379 10.67 -3.43 11.78
CA GLY A 379 10.20 -3.13 13.11
C GLY A 379 11.35 -2.77 14.05
N ASP A 380 11.01 -2.42 15.29
CA ASP A 380 12.00 -2.35 16.36
C ASP A 380 13.02 -3.48 16.17
N PRO A 381 14.33 -3.19 15.99
CA PRO A 381 15.36 -4.20 15.78
C PRO A 381 15.50 -5.16 16.98
N LYS A 382 14.60 -5.10 17.97
CA LYS A 382 14.48 -5.94 19.16
C LYS A 382 13.17 -6.72 19.26
N MET A 383 12.24 -6.57 18.30
CA MET A 383 10.96 -7.29 18.30
C MET A 383 10.82 -8.15 17.03
N VAL A 384 10.85 -9.47 17.22
CA VAL A 384 10.38 -10.45 16.22
C VAL A 384 9.25 -11.24 16.85
N ALA A 385 8.33 -11.77 16.05
CA ALA A 385 7.28 -12.70 16.48
C ALA A 385 6.43 -12.19 17.63
N ASN A 386 5.31 -11.51 17.31
CA ASN A 386 4.39 -10.91 18.27
C ASN A 386 4.40 -11.56 19.68
N PRO A 387 4.90 -10.86 20.70
CA PRO A 387 6.23 -10.22 20.70
C PRO A 387 7.20 -10.86 21.72
N ILE A 388 8.24 -11.55 21.27
CA ILE A 388 9.40 -11.89 22.10
C ILE A 388 10.41 -10.74 21.99
N GLU A 389 10.70 -10.07 23.11
CA GLU A 389 11.83 -9.14 23.20
C GLU A 389 13.12 -9.94 23.39
N PHE A 390 13.72 -10.36 22.27
CA PHE A 390 14.78 -11.38 22.21
C PHE A 390 16.15 -10.90 22.71
N ASP A 391 16.33 -9.61 22.99
CA ASP A 391 17.57 -9.10 23.58
C ASP A 391 17.70 -9.51 25.05
N VAL A 392 16.59 -9.50 25.79
CA VAL A 392 16.54 -9.90 27.22
C VAL A 392 15.69 -11.15 27.47
N GLY A 393 14.84 -11.51 26.51
CA GLY A 393 14.16 -12.78 26.37
C GLY A 393 12.81 -12.89 27.06
N PHE A 394 12.03 -11.82 27.11
CA PHE A 394 10.70 -11.88 27.70
C PHE A 394 9.59 -11.82 26.65
N LYS A 395 8.47 -12.45 27.00
CA LYS A 395 7.23 -12.38 26.24
C LYS A 395 6.45 -11.14 26.68
N LYS A 396 6.10 -10.31 25.71
CA LYS A 396 5.15 -9.22 25.88
C LYS A 396 3.82 -9.58 25.21
N GLN A 397 2.70 -9.07 25.71
CA GLN A 397 1.40 -9.16 25.02
C GLN A 397 0.62 -7.89 25.29
N VAL A 398 0.06 -7.28 24.26
CA VAL A 398 -0.76 -6.06 24.40
C VAL A 398 -2.16 -6.36 23.85
N GLU A 399 -3.17 -6.06 24.65
CA GLU A 399 -4.58 -6.30 24.33
C GLU A 399 -5.33 -4.99 24.51
N ASN A 400 -6.01 -4.54 23.45
CA ASN A 400 -6.80 -3.31 23.47
C ASN A 400 -8.26 -3.66 23.69
N ASP A 401 -8.78 -3.36 24.88
CA ASP A 401 -10.18 -3.62 25.21
C ASP A 401 -11.08 -2.46 24.74
N TYR A 402 -10.59 -1.21 24.76
CA TYR A 402 -11.35 -0.04 24.32
C TYR A 402 -10.45 1.00 23.65
N ASP A 403 -10.88 1.55 22.53
CA ASP A 403 -10.23 2.69 21.86
C ASP A 403 -11.28 3.49 21.05
N ALA A 404 -12.00 4.37 21.73
CA ALA A 404 -12.99 5.22 21.08
C ALA A 404 -13.24 6.53 21.85
N GLY A 405 -13.61 7.57 21.09
CA GLY A 405 -14.00 8.86 21.66
C GLY A 405 -12.91 9.54 22.48
N GLY A 406 -11.62 9.27 22.22
CA GLY A 406 -10.49 9.82 22.98
C GLY A 406 -10.24 9.11 24.32
N LEU A 407 -10.82 7.93 24.53
CA LEU A 407 -10.55 7.06 25.68
C LEU A 407 -9.96 5.75 25.19
N THR A 408 -8.92 5.28 25.87
CA THR A 408 -8.29 3.98 25.59
C THR A 408 -8.17 3.14 26.84
N PHE A 409 -8.39 1.84 26.76
CA PHE A 409 -8.02 0.90 27.83
C PHE A 409 -7.30 -0.29 27.21
N SER A 410 -6.05 -0.48 27.62
CA SER A 410 -5.21 -1.55 27.11
C SER A 410 -4.54 -2.28 28.26
N ARG A 411 -4.41 -3.60 28.11
CA ARG A 411 -3.70 -4.49 29.03
C ARG A 411 -2.38 -4.91 28.43
N ILE A 412 -1.35 -5.00 29.27
CA ILE A 412 0.02 -5.29 28.89
C ILE A 412 0.54 -6.39 29.80
N TYR A 413 0.87 -7.54 29.22
CA TYR A 413 1.56 -8.64 29.87
C TYR A 413 3.06 -8.53 29.61
N ARG A 414 3.87 -8.90 30.62
CA ARG A 414 5.32 -9.00 30.53
C ARG A 414 5.86 -10.15 31.38
N SER A 415 6.44 -11.17 30.75
CA SER A 415 6.95 -12.36 31.46
C SER A 415 8.17 -12.09 32.33
N ASP A 416 8.93 -11.00 32.09
CA ASP A 416 10.06 -10.57 32.93
C ASP A 416 9.64 -9.74 34.14
N SER A 417 8.38 -9.30 34.18
CA SER A 417 7.97 -8.35 35.20
C SER A 417 7.96 -8.99 36.59
N THR A 418 8.13 -8.15 37.60
CA THR A 418 8.01 -8.55 39.01
C THR A 418 6.59 -8.35 39.54
N TRP A 419 5.62 -8.12 38.67
CA TRP A 419 4.28 -7.64 39.02
C TRP A 419 3.32 -8.76 39.39
N THR A 420 3.61 -9.47 40.47
CA THR A 420 2.82 -10.63 40.89
C THR A 420 1.51 -10.27 41.59
N ASN A 421 1.32 -9.01 42.01
CA ASN A 421 0.12 -8.54 42.73
C ASN A 421 -0.47 -7.26 42.12
N ASN A 422 -0.79 -7.30 40.82
CA ASN A 422 -1.40 -6.19 40.10
C ASN A 422 -2.93 -6.27 40.05
N THR A 423 -3.55 -5.12 39.77
CA THR A 423 -5.01 -4.98 39.71
C THR A 423 -5.67 -5.75 38.57
N ILE A 424 -4.92 -6.20 37.55
CA ILE A 424 -5.50 -6.86 36.37
C ILE A 424 -4.88 -8.23 36.08
N GLY A 425 -4.28 -8.85 37.10
CA GLY A 425 -3.70 -10.19 37.04
C GLY A 425 -2.17 -10.18 37.21
N ALA A 426 -1.61 -11.32 37.59
CA ALA A 426 -0.16 -11.49 37.70
C ALA A 426 0.53 -11.23 36.35
N LEU A 427 1.61 -10.45 36.38
CA LEU A 427 2.40 -10.02 35.22
C LEU A 427 1.64 -9.18 34.17
N TRP A 428 0.38 -8.84 34.45
CA TRP A 428 -0.43 -7.93 33.66
C TRP A 428 -0.50 -6.55 34.30
N ARG A 429 -0.51 -5.51 33.46
CA ARG A 429 -0.75 -4.11 33.84
C ARG A 429 -1.73 -3.49 32.86
N HIS A 430 -2.36 -2.37 33.21
CA HIS A 430 -3.13 -1.58 32.26
C HIS A 430 -2.50 -0.20 32.06
N ASN A 431 -2.77 0.43 30.91
CA ASN A 431 -2.20 1.73 30.52
C ASN A 431 -2.34 2.81 31.61
N TYR A 432 -3.43 2.84 32.38
CA TYR A 432 -3.60 3.79 33.50
C TYR A 432 -3.01 3.39 34.84
N ALA A 433 -2.40 2.22 34.98
CA ALA A 433 -1.77 1.78 36.23
C ALA A 433 -0.43 2.50 36.44
N ARG A 434 -0.38 3.84 36.29
CA ARG A 434 0.79 4.69 36.49
C ARG A 434 1.11 4.83 37.98
N THR A 435 2.39 4.79 38.36
CA THR A 435 2.80 4.92 39.76
C THR A 435 3.88 5.96 39.93
N LEU A 436 3.76 6.77 40.99
CA LEU A 436 4.77 7.72 41.44
C LEU A 436 5.14 7.38 42.89
N THR A 437 6.43 7.18 43.13
CA THR A 437 7.02 7.09 44.47
C THR A 437 7.98 8.26 44.64
N VAL A 438 7.87 8.97 45.76
CA VAL A 438 8.82 10.03 46.13
C VAL A 438 9.27 9.79 47.57
N THR A 439 10.57 9.61 47.76
CA THR A 439 11.19 9.30 49.06
C THR A 439 12.38 10.22 49.31
N GLY A 440 12.16 11.27 50.11
CA GLY A 440 13.20 12.26 50.39
C GLY A 440 13.66 12.95 49.11
N SER A 441 14.89 12.67 48.67
CA SER A 441 15.52 13.24 47.48
C SER A 441 15.49 12.32 46.25
N THR A 442 14.74 11.21 46.28
CA THR A 442 14.59 10.33 45.10
C THR A 442 13.13 10.20 44.68
N ALA A 443 12.91 10.05 43.38
CA ALA A 443 11.61 9.78 42.79
C ALA A 443 11.69 8.66 41.75
N GLU A 444 10.65 7.85 41.73
CA GLU A 444 10.47 6.74 40.80
C GLU A 444 9.10 6.89 40.13
N ILE A 445 9.10 7.01 38.80
CA ILE A 445 7.88 7.10 38.00
C ILE A 445 7.82 5.88 37.12
N THR A 446 6.79 5.06 37.30
CA THR A 446 6.55 3.92 36.44
C THR A 446 5.35 4.18 35.56
N ASP A 447 5.57 4.08 34.26
CA ASP A 447 4.49 4.17 33.29
C ASP A 447 3.63 2.89 33.29
N GLY A 448 2.56 2.88 32.52
CA GLY A 448 1.57 1.81 32.48
C GLY A 448 1.99 0.66 31.60
N THR A 449 3.14 0.79 30.93
CA THR A 449 3.81 -0.27 30.20
C THR A 449 4.77 -1.02 31.11
N GLY A 450 5.09 -0.44 32.28
CA GLY A 450 6.02 -0.99 33.23
C GLY A 450 7.37 -0.30 33.31
N ALA A 451 7.66 0.60 32.38
CA ALA A 451 8.95 1.25 32.33
C ALA A 451 9.07 2.26 33.47
N THR A 452 10.18 2.15 34.20
CA THR A 452 10.47 3.02 35.34
C THR A 452 11.56 4.03 34.98
N THR A 453 11.27 5.31 35.25
CA THR A 453 12.23 6.40 35.22
C THR A 453 12.57 6.83 36.64
N HIS A 454 13.87 6.99 36.92
CA HIS A 454 14.38 7.40 38.24
C HIS A 454 14.94 8.81 38.20
N TYR A 455 14.70 9.58 39.26
CA TYR A 455 15.17 10.95 39.42
C TYR A 455 15.77 11.17 40.80
N THR A 456 16.82 11.97 40.86
CA THR A 456 17.44 12.49 42.08
C THR A 456 17.29 14.00 42.17
N LEU A 457 16.82 14.50 43.31
CA LEU A 457 16.67 15.92 43.59
C LEU A 457 18.03 16.57 43.84
N SER A 458 18.38 17.57 43.04
CA SER A 458 19.57 18.41 43.18
C SER A 458 19.14 19.87 43.32
N GLY A 459 19.24 20.42 44.53
CA GLY A 459 18.69 21.74 44.84
C GLY A 459 17.16 21.73 44.74
N SER A 460 16.60 22.44 43.76
CA SER A 460 15.15 22.43 43.44
C SER A 460 14.77 21.56 42.24
N ASP A 461 15.77 21.03 41.52
CA ASP A 461 15.56 20.40 40.23
C ASP A 461 15.67 18.89 40.36
N TRP A 462 14.69 18.16 39.80
CA TRP A 462 14.77 16.72 39.67
C TRP A 462 15.58 16.37 38.43
N ILE A 463 16.73 15.76 38.64
CA ILE A 463 17.64 15.34 37.59
C ILE A 463 17.41 13.85 37.32
N PRO A 464 17.18 13.42 36.06
CA PRO A 464 17.06 12.00 35.77
C PRO A 464 18.37 11.27 36.04
N ASP A 465 18.28 10.08 36.63
CA ASP A 465 19.46 9.27 36.97
C ASP A 465 20.09 8.65 35.70
N ASP A 466 19.28 8.41 34.67
CA ASP A 466 19.72 7.99 33.34
C ASP A 466 19.91 9.22 32.43
N PRO A 467 21.14 9.52 31.96
CA PRO A 467 21.43 10.70 31.14
C PRO A 467 20.79 10.71 29.75
N ASP A 468 20.24 9.57 29.31
CA ASP A 468 19.49 9.45 28.06
C ASP A 468 18.00 9.83 28.27
N THR A 469 17.56 10.06 29.50
CA THR A 469 16.16 10.40 29.81
C THR A 469 15.89 11.87 29.52
N THR A 470 14.96 12.11 28.59
CA THR A 470 14.52 13.46 28.20
C THR A 470 13.22 13.89 28.85
N ALA A 471 12.51 12.96 29.49
CA ALA A 471 11.34 13.29 30.29
C ALA A 471 11.75 14.16 31.49
N THR A 472 10.91 15.12 31.86
CA THR A 472 11.18 16.03 32.98
C THR A 472 10.21 15.78 34.12
N PHE A 473 10.70 15.94 35.35
CA PHE A 473 9.90 15.80 36.56
C PHE A 473 10.03 17.06 37.42
N LYS A 474 8.92 17.56 37.94
CA LYS A 474 8.87 18.81 38.71
C LYS A 474 7.93 18.68 39.90
N THR A 475 8.30 19.31 41.01
CA THR A 475 7.40 19.56 42.13
C THR A 475 6.72 20.91 41.93
N VAL A 476 5.39 20.95 41.99
CA VAL A 476 4.58 22.16 41.80
C VAL A 476 3.66 22.33 43.01
N GLY A 477 4.03 23.21 43.95
CA GLY A 477 3.34 23.30 45.23
C GLY A 477 3.50 21.99 46.03
N SER A 478 2.40 21.35 46.39
CA SER A 478 2.38 20.02 47.02
C SER A 478 2.26 18.86 46.02
N ASP A 479 2.06 19.17 44.75
CA ASP A 479 1.76 18.22 43.67
C ASP A 479 2.99 18.02 42.77
N TYR A 480 2.88 17.13 41.79
CA TYR A 480 3.98 16.77 40.89
C TYR A 480 3.53 16.77 39.43
N VAL A 481 4.46 17.12 38.54
CA VAL A 481 4.27 17.15 37.10
C VAL A 481 5.37 16.34 36.44
N TYR A 482 4.99 15.38 35.60
CA TYR A 482 5.88 14.60 34.78
C TYR A 482 5.57 14.88 33.31
N THR A 483 6.54 15.35 32.55
CA THR A 483 6.39 15.67 31.12
C THR A 483 7.22 14.68 30.32
N LEU A 484 6.53 13.87 29.51
CA LEU A 484 7.13 12.86 28.64
C LEU A 484 7.81 13.51 27.41
N PRO A 485 8.66 12.75 26.68
CA PRO A 485 9.37 13.28 25.51
C PRO A 485 8.45 13.75 24.36
N ASP A 486 7.24 13.19 24.28
CA ASP A 486 6.19 13.60 23.33
C ASP A 486 5.38 14.83 23.82
N ASN A 487 5.80 15.42 24.95
CA ASN A 487 5.14 16.50 25.69
C ASN A 487 3.79 16.14 26.29
N THR A 488 3.46 14.86 26.40
CA THR A 488 2.35 14.43 27.26
C THR A 488 2.68 14.83 28.70
N VAL A 489 1.75 15.50 29.37
CA VAL A 489 1.90 15.98 30.75
C VAL A 489 1.04 15.14 31.67
N GLU A 490 1.68 14.41 32.57
CA GLU A 490 1.05 13.69 33.66
C GLU A 490 1.11 14.53 34.94
N ARG A 491 -0.03 14.68 35.61
CA ARG A 491 -0.14 15.42 36.87
C ARG A 491 -0.50 14.48 38.01
N TYR A 492 0.28 14.56 39.07
CA TYR A 492 0.10 13.76 40.27
C TYR A 492 -0.22 14.65 41.46
N ASN A 493 -1.18 14.26 42.28
CA ASN A 493 -1.48 14.98 43.52
C ASN A 493 -0.43 14.70 44.62
N SER A 494 -0.54 15.41 45.74
CA SER A 494 0.28 15.19 46.95
C SER A 494 0.28 13.76 47.50
N SER A 495 -0.76 12.96 47.22
CA SER A 495 -0.83 11.52 47.52
C SER A 495 -0.16 10.64 46.47
N LYS A 496 0.58 11.24 45.52
CA LYS A 496 1.28 10.59 44.39
C LYS A 496 0.36 9.78 43.47
N ARG A 497 -0.90 10.19 43.33
CA ARG A 497 -1.86 9.59 42.40
C ARG A 497 -1.96 10.44 41.14
N LEU A 498 -1.91 9.80 39.98
CA LEU A 498 -2.13 10.45 38.68
C LEU A 498 -3.56 10.97 38.61
N THR A 499 -3.76 12.28 38.59
CA THR A 499 -5.09 12.89 38.52
C THR A 499 -5.44 13.36 37.12
N ARG A 500 -4.44 13.65 36.29
CA ARG A 500 -4.66 14.17 34.95
C ARG A 500 -3.55 13.81 33.97
N ILE A 501 -3.93 13.49 32.73
CA ILE A 501 -3.04 13.37 31.58
C ILE A 501 -3.43 14.43 30.57
N GLU A 502 -2.50 15.23 30.08
CA GLU A 502 -2.72 16.23 29.04
C GLU A 502 -1.89 15.88 27.81
N TYR A 503 -2.52 15.89 26.64
CA TYR A 503 -1.85 15.61 25.39
C TYR A 503 -1.50 16.90 24.66
N ILE A 504 -0.39 16.86 23.91
CA ILE A 504 -0.07 17.91 22.95
C ILE A 504 -1.20 18.02 21.92
N GLY A 505 -1.53 19.24 21.51
CA GLY A 505 -2.61 19.48 20.57
C GLY A 505 -4.00 19.69 21.17
N GLY A 506 -4.14 19.63 22.50
CA GLY A 506 -5.39 19.92 23.20
C GLY A 506 -6.29 18.70 23.34
N GLY A 507 -6.21 18.06 24.50
CA GLY A 507 -7.03 16.94 24.97
C GLY A 507 -6.55 16.53 26.36
N ALA A 508 -7.42 16.07 27.25
CA ALA A 508 -7.04 15.70 28.60
C ALA A 508 -7.95 14.63 29.23
N LEU A 509 -7.32 13.71 29.97
CA LEU A 509 -7.99 12.72 30.77
C LEU A 509 -7.92 13.08 32.24
N ASN A 510 -9.05 13.01 32.94
CA ASN A 510 -9.14 13.12 34.40
C ASN A 510 -9.32 11.74 35.01
N LEU A 511 -8.58 11.44 36.07
CA LEU A 511 -8.59 10.14 36.73
C LEU A 511 -9.08 10.27 38.17
N ALA A 512 -9.98 9.38 38.57
CA ALA A 512 -10.56 9.34 39.91
C ALA A 512 -10.34 7.99 40.58
N TYR A 513 -10.13 8.01 41.91
CA TYR A 513 -9.78 6.84 42.71
C TYR A 513 -10.73 6.69 43.90
N ASN A 514 -10.95 5.45 44.36
CA ASN A 514 -11.67 5.19 45.61
C ASN A 514 -10.78 5.38 46.86
N GLY A 515 -11.37 5.22 48.05
CA GLY A 515 -10.65 5.34 49.33
C GLY A 515 -9.53 4.31 49.55
N SER A 516 -9.55 3.20 48.82
CA SER A 516 -8.47 2.20 48.78
C SER A 516 -7.37 2.54 47.77
N GLY A 517 -7.50 3.65 47.04
CA GLY A 517 -6.55 4.11 46.04
C GLY A 517 -6.59 3.34 44.73
N GLN A 518 -7.70 2.64 44.42
CA GLN A 518 -7.91 1.96 43.14
C GLN A 518 -8.59 2.92 42.16
N LEU A 519 -8.14 2.91 40.90
CA LEU A 519 -8.69 3.75 39.83
C LEU A 519 -10.14 3.34 39.55
N THR A 520 -11.10 4.22 39.81
CA THR A 520 -12.51 3.95 39.56
C THR A 520 -13.00 4.56 38.27
N SER A 521 -12.37 5.62 37.78
CA SER A 521 -12.83 6.29 36.58
C SER A 521 -11.74 7.04 35.81
N VAL A 522 -11.87 7.05 34.49
CA VAL A 522 -11.13 7.90 33.55
C VAL A 522 -12.13 8.65 32.68
N THR A 523 -12.09 9.98 32.71
CA THR A 523 -13.04 10.84 31.97
C THR A 523 -12.27 11.78 31.06
N ASN A 524 -12.62 11.84 29.78
CA ASN A 524 -12.04 12.82 28.88
C ASN A 524 -12.67 14.21 29.05
N GLU A 525 -12.13 15.22 28.38
CA GLU A 525 -12.67 16.59 28.40
C GLU A 525 -14.12 16.70 27.90
N ASN A 526 -14.58 15.71 27.14
CA ASN A 526 -15.91 15.64 26.55
C ASN A 526 -16.96 14.97 27.46
N GLY A 527 -16.57 14.59 28.68
CA GLY A 527 -17.44 13.92 29.65
C GLY A 527 -17.68 12.43 29.39
N ARG A 528 -17.13 11.85 28.32
CA ARG A 528 -17.13 10.39 28.14
C ARG A 528 -16.25 9.75 29.20
N GLN A 529 -16.62 8.56 29.65
CA GLN A 529 -16.01 7.97 30.83
C GLN A 529 -15.82 6.46 30.72
N LEU A 530 -14.68 5.98 31.21
CA LEU A 530 -14.45 4.60 31.60
C LEU A 530 -14.69 4.46 33.10
N THR A 531 -15.36 3.38 33.52
CA THR A 531 -15.57 3.07 34.95
C THR A 531 -15.07 1.67 35.25
N LEU A 532 -14.20 1.55 36.25
CA LEU A 532 -13.65 0.27 36.69
C LEU A 532 -14.25 -0.13 38.03
N THR A 533 -14.70 -1.38 38.13
CA THR A 533 -15.10 -1.99 39.40
C THR A 533 -14.10 -3.07 39.81
N TYR A 534 -14.07 -3.39 41.10
CA TYR A 534 -13.09 -4.33 41.65
C TYR A 534 -13.76 -5.42 42.48
N SER A 535 -13.24 -6.64 42.37
CA SER A 535 -13.54 -7.77 43.23
C SER A 535 -12.23 -8.34 43.77
N SER A 536 -12.14 -8.52 45.09
CA SER A 536 -10.93 -9.03 45.76
C SER A 536 -9.64 -8.30 45.38
N GLY A 537 -9.72 -6.98 45.16
CA GLY A 537 -8.57 -6.14 44.80
C GLY A 537 -8.22 -6.09 43.31
N ARG A 538 -8.87 -6.89 42.46
CA ARG A 538 -8.64 -6.93 41.01
C ARG A 538 -9.82 -6.35 40.23
N VAL A 539 -9.57 -5.84 39.04
CA VAL A 539 -10.58 -5.29 38.13
C VAL A 539 -11.57 -6.40 37.80
N ALA A 540 -12.83 -6.20 38.13
CA ALA A 540 -13.91 -7.13 37.83
C ALA A 540 -14.63 -6.73 36.54
N THR A 541 -14.90 -5.44 36.36
CA THR A 541 -15.51 -4.92 35.13
C THR A 541 -14.89 -3.60 34.69
N LEU A 542 -14.93 -3.38 33.38
CA LEU A 542 -14.67 -2.09 32.73
C LEU A 542 -15.96 -1.70 31.98
N VAL A 543 -16.65 -0.70 32.49
CA VAL A 543 -17.81 -0.10 31.82
C VAL A 543 -17.30 1.01 30.91
N THR A 544 -17.60 0.88 29.63
CA THR A 544 -17.26 1.83 28.57
C THR A 544 -18.56 2.43 27.99
N PRO A 545 -18.49 3.51 27.21
CA PRO A 545 -19.65 4.03 26.48
C PRO A 545 -20.34 2.99 25.59
N ASP A 546 -19.61 1.99 25.10
CA ASP A 546 -20.09 1.02 24.11
C ASP A 546 -20.47 -0.33 24.74
N GLY A 547 -20.28 -0.50 26.05
CA GLY A 547 -20.65 -1.70 26.78
C GLY A 547 -19.70 -2.06 27.91
N THR A 548 -19.93 -3.23 28.51
CA THR A 548 -19.17 -3.68 29.69
C THR A 548 -18.29 -4.88 29.35
N PHE A 549 -17.00 -4.79 29.69
CA PHE A 549 -16.07 -5.90 29.73
C PHE A 549 -16.04 -6.51 31.14
N SER A 550 -15.91 -7.82 31.24
CA SER A 550 -15.74 -8.54 32.50
C SER A 550 -14.45 -9.34 32.50
N TYR A 551 -13.76 -9.39 33.64
CA TYR A 551 -12.44 -10.03 33.78
C TYR A 551 -12.53 -11.13 34.85
N SER A 552 -12.10 -12.34 34.51
CA SER A 552 -11.96 -13.46 35.45
C SER A 552 -10.48 -13.77 35.72
N TYR A 553 -10.23 -14.44 36.84
CA TYR A 553 -8.88 -14.79 37.25
C TYR A 553 -8.84 -16.24 37.73
N ASP A 554 -7.72 -16.91 37.46
CA ASP A 554 -7.48 -18.27 37.95
C ASP A 554 -7.09 -18.28 39.45
N GLY A 555 -6.88 -19.47 40.01
CA GLY A 555 -6.48 -19.65 41.41
C GLY A 555 -5.09 -19.11 41.75
N ASN A 556 -4.22 -18.90 40.76
CA ASN A 556 -2.89 -18.32 40.91
C ASN A 556 -2.91 -16.79 40.76
N GLY A 557 -4.06 -16.23 40.35
CA GLY A 557 -4.24 -14.82 40.12
C GLY A 557 -3.82 -14.32 38.75
N ASN A 558 -3.64 -15.21 37.79
CA ASN A 558 -3.48 -14.84 36.40
C ASN A 558 -4.82 -14.37 35.82
N LEU A 559 -4.76 -13.47 34.84
CA LEU A 559 -5.93 -13.08 34.07
C LEU A 559 -6.32 -14.24 33.15
N ASP A 560 -7.47 -14.85 33.41
CA ASP A 560 -7.91 -16.12 32.81
C ASP A 560 -8.77 -15.87 31.56
N GLU A 561 -9.80 -15.03 31.70
CA GLU A 561 -10.73 -14.72 30.61
C GLU A 561 -11.16 -13.25 30.64
N VAL A 562 -11.34 -12.67 29.45
CA VAL A 562 -12.03 -11.40 29.26
C VAL A 562 -13.28 -11.62 28.43
N THR A 563 -14.44 -11.32 29.00
CA THR A 563 -15.73 -11.30 28.31
C THR A 563 -15.99 -9.91 27.75
N LYS A 564 -16.20 -9.82 26.43
CA LYS A 564 -16.52 -8.59 25.71
C LYS A 564 -18.00 -8.20 25.86
N PRO A 565 -18.39 -6.96 25.50
CA PRO A 565 -19.79 -6.52 25.50
C PRO A 565 -20.74 -7.39 24.68
N ASP A 566 -20.25 -8.02 23.60
CA ASP A 566 -21.02 -8.93 22.75
C ASP A 566 -21.08 -10.37 23.27
N THR A 567 -20.64 -10.60 24.52
CA THR A 567 -20.55 -11.89 25.23
C THR A 567 -19.48 -12.86 24.72
N LYS A 568 -18.75 -12.53 23.66
CA LYS A 568 -17.61 -13.35 23.24
C LYS A 568 -16.46 -13.22 24.23
N THR A 569 -15.63 -14.25 24.32
CA THR A 569 -14.56 -14.30 25.30
C THR A 569 -13.19 -14.45 24.66
N ARG A 570 -12.18 -13.88 25.32
CA ARG A 570 -10.76 -14.07 25.04
C ARG A 570 -10.16 -14.77 26.24
N GLN A 571 -9.59 -15.96 26.05
CA GLN A 571 -8.98 -16.74 27.14
C GLN A 571 -7.46 -16.73 27.04
N TYR A 572 -6.80 -16.77 28.20
CA TYR A 572 -5.35 -16.75 28.35
C TYR A 572 -4.91 -18.00 29.13
N HIS A 573 -3.91 -18.71 28.60
CA HIS A 573 -3.45 -19.98 29.14
C HIS A 573 -2.12 -19.84 29.87
N TYR A 574 -2.00 -20.49 31.02
CA TYR A 574 -0.80 -20.52 31.88
C TYR A 574 -0.52 -21.97 32.27
N GLU A 575 0.05 -22.71 31.33
CA GLU A 575 0.16 -24.17 31.43
C GLU A 575 1.55 -24.63 31.91
N ASP A 576 2.51 -23.71 32.05
CA ASP A 576 3.84 -24.00 32.54
C ASP A 576 3.83 -24.22 34.06
N GLY A 577 4.18 -25.45 34.48
CA GLY A 577 4.21 -25.81 35.90
C GLY A 577 5.39 -25.24 36.70
N THR A 578 6.44 -24.78 36.02
CA THR A 578 7.62 -24.14 36.63
C THR A 578 7.38 -22.64 36.77
N TYR A 579 6.86 -22.02 35.71
CA TYR A 579 6.55 -20.60 35.62
C TYR A 579 5.03 -20.40 35.57
N ILE A 580 4.38 -20.56 36.73
CA ILE A 580 2.91 -20.57 36.85
C ILE A 580 2.18 -19.28 36.39
N ASN A 581 2.92 -18.20 36.13
CA ASN A 581 2.38 -16.94 35.59
C ASN A 581 2.86 -16.66 34.15
N ALA A 582 3.58 -17.60 33.52
CA ALA A 582 4.01 -17.52 32.13
C ALA A 582 2.81 -17.74 31.19
N LEU A 583 2.54 -16.77 30.31
CA LEU A 583 1.49 -16.91 29.29
C LEU A 583 1.96 -17.90 28.24
N THR A 584 1.31 -19.07 28.15
CA THR A 584 1.65 -20.14 27.20
C THR A 584 0.76 -20.15 25.96
N GLY A 585 -0.36 -19.42 25.97
CA GLY A 585 -1.20 -19.30 24.78
C GLY A 585 -2.44 -18.46 24.99
N MET A 586 -3.21 -18.29 23.91
CA MET A 586 -4.46 -17.55 23.91
C MET A 586 -5.51 -18.20 23.00
N THR A 587 -6.76 -18.22 23.47
CA THR A 587 -7.94 -18.64 22.70
C THR A 587 -8.75 -17.42 22.30
N ASP A 588 -9.05 -17.29 21.01
CA ASP A 588 -9.82 -16.18 20.44
C ASP A 588 -11.33 -16.31 20.68
N GLU A 589 -12.08 -15.33 20.18
CA GLU A 589 -13.52 -15.25 20.32
C GLU A 589 -14.29 -16.34 19.54
N ALA A 590 -13.61 -17.11 18.68
CA ALA A 590 -14.17 -18.27 18.00
C ALA A 590 -13.97 -19.57 18.81
N GLY A 591 -13.32 -19.49 19.98
CA GLY A 591 -12.99 -20.65 20.81
C GLY A 591 -11.80 -21.45 20.30
N VAL A 592 -10.98 -20.87 19.41
CA VAL A 592 -9.78 -21.52 18.85
C VAL A 592 -8.53 -20.96 19.52
N ARG A 593 -7.61 -21.84 19.94
CA ARG A 593 -6.27 -21.43 20.40
C ARG A 593 -5.50 -20.89 19.20
N PHE A 594 -5.43 -19.58 19.09
CA PHE A 594 -4.85 -18.89 17.95
C PHE A 594 -3.38 -18.52 18.17
N ALA A 595 -2.86 -18.58 19.40
CA ALA A 595 -1.46 -18.29 19.72
C ALA A 595 -0.90 -19.24 20.79
N THR A 596 0.38 -19.60 20.65
CA THR A 596 1.14 -20.46 21.57
C THR A 596 2.54 -19.88 21.79
N PHE A 597 3.04 -19.98 23.02
CA PHE A 597 4.35 -19.50 23.43
C PHE A 597 5.06 -20.50 24.34
N ASP A 598 6.36 -20.71 24.13
CA ASP A 598 7.20 -21.55 25.00
C ASP A 598 8.35 -20.77 25.63
N TYR A 599 8.86 -21.32 26.73
CA TYR A 599 9.91 -20.75 27.55
C TYR A 599 11.03 -21.77 27.79
N ASP A 600 12.26 -21.29 27.97
CA ASP A 600 13.38 -22.11 28.43
C ASP A 600 13.33 -22.34 29.95
N ALA A 601 14.25 -23.17 30.45
CA ALA A 601 14.39 -23.46 31.88
C ALA A 601 14.84 -22.26 32.74
N GLY A 602 15.15 -21.12 32.11
CA GLY A 602 15.45 -19.83 32.76
C GLY A 602 14.26 -18.86 32.72
N GLY A 603 13.13 -19.24 32.12
CA GLY A 603 11.93 -18.43 32.00
C GLY A 603 12.00 -17.42 30.85
N LYS A 604 12.96 -17.56 29.93
CA LYS A 604 13.03 -16.74 28.73
C LYS A 604 12.15 -17.33 27.65
N ALA A 605 11.40 -16.49 26.95
CA ALA A 605 10.57 -16.93 25.83
C ALA A 605 11.47 -17.38 24.66
N ILE A 606 11.18 -18.57 24.13
CA ILE A 606 11.98 -19.22 23.07
C ILE A 606 11.16 -19.53 21.82
N MET A 607 9.82 -19.51 21.90
CA MET A 607 8.97 -19.78 20.75
C MET A 607 7.70 -18.95 20.80
N SER A 608 7.24 -18.52 19.62
CA SER A 608 5.93 -17.91 19.43
C SER A 608 5.35 -18.37 18.09
N GLU A 609 4.13 -18.89 18.10
CA GLU A 609 3.43 -19.30 16.88
C GLU A 609 1.92 -18.97 16.94
N HIS A 610 1.30 -18.93 15.77
CA HIS A 610 -0.14 -18.94 15.58
C HIS A 610 -0.66 -20.35 15.24
N ALA A 611 -1.98 -20.51 15.23
CA ALA A 611 -2.64 -21.79 14.94
C ALA A 611 -2.08 -22.46 13.68
N GLY A 612 -1.66 -23.73 13.81
CA GLY A 612 -1.09 -24.50 12.70
C GLY A 612 0.35 -24.14 12.35
N SER A 613 1.12 -23.60 13.31
CA SER A 613 2.51 -23.14 13.13
C SER A 613 2.69 -22.02 12.11
N VAL A 614 1.61 -21.26 11.89
CA VAL A 614 1.67 -19.99 11.15
C VAL A 614 2.48 -19.00 11.97
N ASP A 615 3.34 -18.22 11.30
CA ASP A 615 4.23 -17.26 11.96
C ASP A 615 5.03 -17.85 13.14
N ASN A 616 5.47 -19.11 13.01
CA ASN A 616 6.34 -19.73 14.00
C ASN A 616 7.74 -19.09 13.97
N TYR A 617 8.17 -18.56 15.11
CA TYR A 617 9.52 -18.11 15.34
C TYR A 617 10.13 -18.79 16.55
N ASP A 618 11.40 -19.18 16.39
CA ASP A 618 12.24 -19.69 17.47
C ASP A 618 13.31 -18.67 17.88
N VAL A 619 13.70 -18.69 19.15
CA VAL A 619 14.75 -17.82 19.70
C VAL A 619 15.75 -18.66 20.51
N SER A 620 17.02 -18.51 20.17
CA SER A 620 18.16 -19.12 20.86
C SER A 620 19.04 -18.06 21.51
N TYR A 621 19.23 -18.17 22.83
CA TYR A 621 20.14 -17.31 23.59
C TYR A 621 21.51 -17.99 23.71
N ASN A 622 22.51 -17.47 23.00
CA ASN A 622 23.79 -18.14 22.83
C ASN A 622 24.75 -17.82 24.00
N VAL A 623 25.67 -18.76 24.29
CA VAL A 623 26.65 -18.64 25.39
C VAL A 623 27.65 -17.51 25.16
N ASP A 624 27.91 -17.14 23.90
CA ASP A 624 28.77 -16.02 23.52
C ASP A 624 28.10 -14.64 23.73
N GLY A 625 26.85 -14.63 24.19
CA GLY A 625 26.08 -13.42 24.44
C GLY A 625 25.32 -12.90 23.22
N THR A 626 25.34 -13.59 22.08
CA THR A 626 24.47 -13.28 20.94
C THR A 626 23.07 -13.88 21.12
N THR A 627 22.11 -13.42 20.33
CA THR A 627 20.78 -14.04 20.22
C THR A 627 20.53 -14.41 18.75
N THR A 628 20.05 -15.62 18.48
CA THR A 628 19.65 -16.05 17.14
C THR A 628 18.14 -16.25 17.09
N THR A 629 17.48 -15.66 16.10
CA THR A 629 16.05 -15.87 15.84
C THR A 629 15.89 -16.64 14.53
N THR A 630 15.02 -17.64 14.50
CA THR A 630 14.65 -18.38 13.29
C THR A 630 13.23 -17.99 12.90
N ASN A 631 13.04 -17.56 11.66
CA ASN A 631 11.73 -17.14 11.17
C ASN A 631 10.89 -18.31 10.62
N PRO A 632 9.61 -18.10 10.22
CA PRO A 632 8.74 -19.16 9.72
C PRO A 632 9.21 -19.84 8.43
N LEU A 633 10.18 -19.23 7.74
CA LEU A 633 10.82 -19.79 6.54
C LEU A 633 12.07 -20.61 6.88
N GLY A 634 12.36 -20.81 8.18
CA GLY A 634 13.54 -21.51 8.68
C GLY A 634 14.84 -20.73 8.46
N LYS A 635 14.78 -19.40 8.42
CA LYS A 635 15.95 -18.53 8.21
C LYS A 635 16.40 -17.88 9.50
N ASP A 636 17.70 -18.01 9.75
CA ASP A 636 18.32 -17.49 10.96
C ASP A 636 18.72 -16.02 10.80
N THR A 637 18.61 -15.28 11.91
CA THR A 637 19.17 -13.94 12.08
C THR A 637 19.85 -13.86 13.43
N THR A 638 21.13 -13.51 13.45
CA THR A 638 21.94 -13.41 14.67
C THR A 638 22.21 -11.97 15.04
N TYR A 639 21.96 -11.64 16.31
CA TYR A 639 22.08 -10.30 16.87
C TYR A 639 23.22 -10.25 17.88
N TYR A 640 24.06 -9.24 17.72
CA TYR A 640 25.19 -8.96 18.61
C TYR A 640 24.89 -7.72 19.41
N PHE A 641 25.35 -7.72 20.65
CA PHE A 641 24.98 -6.69 21.59
C PHE A 641 26.18 -6.10 22.32
N THR A 642 26.03 -4.86 22.74
CA THR A 642 26.85 -4.21 23.75
C THR A 642 25.97 -3.71 24.89
N ASN A 643 26.56 -3.42 26.05
CA ASN A 643 25.85 -2.78 27.15
C ASN A 643 26.29 -1.32 27.26
N ILE A 644 25.33 -0.40 27.13
CA ILE A 644 25.55 1.04 27.35
C ILE A 644 24.60 1.47 28.47
N LEU A 645 25.16 2.02 29.54
CA LEU A 645 24.40 2.45 30.74
C LEU A 645 23.52 1.32 31.32
N GLY A 646 24.04 0.09 31.32
CA GLY A 646 23.32 -1.09 31.84
C GLY A 646 22.24 -1.64 30.90
N VAL A 647 22.09 -1.07 29.71
CA VAL A 647 21.10 -1.48 28.72
C VAL A 647 21.75 -2.19 27.54
N ARG A 648 21.21 -3.36 27.18
CA ARG A 648 21.65 -4.15 26.03
C ARG A 648 21.22 -3.49 24.71
N ARG A 649 22.17 -3.26 23.80
CA ARG A 649 22.02 -2.48 22.56
C ARG A 649 22.56 -3.29 21.39
N VAL A 650 21.80 -3.42 20.30
CA VAL A 650 22.22 -4.19 19.11
C VAL A 650 23.33 -3.42 18.40
N ILE A 651 24.49 -4.03 18.17
CA ILE A 651 25.61 -3.41 17.42
C ILE A 651 25.79 -4.00 16.03
N GLN A 652 25.31 -5.23 15.84
CA GLN A 652 25.39 -5.93 14.57
C GLN A 652 24.23 -6.90 14.42
N VAL A 653 23.76 -7.06 13.19
CA VAL A 653 22.75 -8.04 12.79
C VAL A 653 23.31 -8.79 11.59
N ASP A 654 23.34 -10.12 11.68
CA ASP A 654 23.76 -11.01 10.60
C ASP A 654 22.56 -11.84 10.15
N GLY A 655 22.13 -11.65 8.90
CA GLY A 655 21.02 -12.39 8.31
C GLY A 655 21.48 -13.56 7.44
N GLU A 656 20.72 -14.66 7.42
CA GLU A 656 20.97 -15.74 6.48
C GLU A 656 20.55 -15.34 5.05
N ALA A 657 21.48 -15.42 4.10
CA ALA A 657 21.16 -15.20 2.68
C ALA A 657 20.21 -16.27 2.13
N SER A 658 19.36 -15.89 1.19
CA SER A 658 18.53 -16.82 0.41
C SER A 658 18.88 -16.76 -1.07
N ALA A 659 18.37 -17.70 -1.86
CA ALA A 659 18.61 -17.72 -3.31
C ALA A 659 18.20 -16.40 -4.03
N ASN A 660 17.28 -15.63 -3.43
CA ASN A 660 16.74 -14.40 -4.01
C ASN A 660 17.00 -13.15 -3.15
N CYS A 661 17.74 -13.25 -2.04
CA CYS A 661 18.00 -12.13 -1.13
C CYS A 661 19.39 -12.26 -0.51
N VAL A 662 20.21 -11.22 -0.65
CA VAL A 662 21.52 -11.14 0.02
C VAL A 662 21.34 -11.12 1.55
N ALA A 663 22.41 -11.46 2.29
CA ALA A 663 22.41 -11.35 3.74
C ALA A 663 22.11 -9.90 4.15
N SER A 664 21.05 -9.69 4.93
CA SER A 664 20.53 -8.38 5.33
C SER A 664 21.32 -7.78 6.50
N ASN A 665 22.65 -7.84 6.43
CA ASN A 665 23.53 -7.46 7.53
C ASN A 665 23.44 -5.97 7.86
N ARG A 666 23.57 -5.63 9.14
CA ARG A 666 23.47 -4.24 9.63
C ARG A 666 24.41 -3.97 10.78
N TYR A 667 24.83 -2.72 10.91
CA TYR A 667 25.67 -2.25 12.01
C TYR A 667 25.12 -0.99 12.65
N TYR A 668 25.26 -0.87 13.97
CA TYR A 668 24.79 0.27 14.75
C TYR A 668 25.90 0.81 15.63
N ASN A 669 26.03 2.13 15.65
CA ASN A 669 26.97 2.86 16.49
C ASN A 669 26.21 3.78 17.43
N TYR A 670 26.68 3.90 18.66
CA TYR A 670 26.04 4.67 19.72
C TYR A 670 27.00 5.69 20.33
N ASP A 671 26.46 6.79 20.84
CA ASP A 671 27.21 7.70 21.71
C ASP A 671 27.27 7.20 23.17
N GLU A 672 27.94 7.96 24.03
CA GLU A 672 28.07 7.66 25.47
C GLU A 672 26.73 7.68 26.23
N LYS A 673 25.70 8.32 25.66
CA LYS A 673 24.32 8.32 26.19
C LYS A 673 23.50 7.15 25.63
N GLY A 674 24.05 6.32 24.74
CA GLY A 674 23.34 5.19 24.12
C GLY A 674 22.39 5.58 22.99
N ARG A 675 22.52 6.79 22.43
CA ARG A 675 21.76 7.26 21.26
C ARG A 675 22.45 6.84 19.98
N VAL A 676 21.70 6.49 18.94
CA VAL A 676 22.27 5.98 17.67
C VAL A 676 22.93 7.11 16.90
N ILE A 677 24.25 7.08 16.74
CA ILE A 677 25.00 8.08 15.95
C ILE A 677 25.35 7.59 14.55
N GLY A 678 25.14 6.31 14.27
CA GLY A 678 25.39 5.73 12.96
C GLY A 678 24.70 4.39 12.75
N LYS A 679 24.15 4.18 11.55
CA LYS A 679 23.57 2.92 11.08
C LYS A 679 24.17 2.59 9.72
N THR A 680 24.61 1.36 9.51
CA THR A 680 25.08 0.88 8.21
C THR A 680 24.20 -0.26 7.75
N ASP A 681 23.69 -0.18 6.53
CA ASP A 681 22.84 -1.20 5.93
C ASP A 681 23.65 -2.31 5.22
N TRP A 682 22.95 -3.26 4.60
CA TRP A 682 23.54 -4.43 3.94
C TRP A 682 24.25 -4.07 2.62
N GLU A 683 23.99 -2.88 2.08
CA GLU A 683 24.69 -2.33 0.92
C GLU A 683 25.90 -1.49 1.35
N ASN A 684 26.21 -1.47 2.64
CA ASN A 684 27.27 -0.70 3.26
C ASN A 684 27.07 0.82 3.14
N ASN A 685 25.82 1.28 3.00
CA ASN A 685 25.47 2.69 3.09
C ASN A 685 25.31 3.08 4.56
N THR A 686 26.02 4.13 4.99
CA THR A 686 25.97 4.61 6.37
C THR A 686 25.11 5.86 6.51
N THR A 687 24.14 5.84 7.43
CA THR A 687 23.41 7.04 7.89
C THR A 687 23.93 7.47 9.25
N ARG A 688 24.23 8.76 9.44
CA ARG A 688 24.71 9.33 10.72
C ARG A 688 23.74 10.36 11.28
N TYR A 689 23.73 10.49 12.60
CA TYR A 689 22.82 11.37 13.34
C TYR A 689 23.60 12.24 14.33
N ASP A 690 23.27 13.54 14.37
CA ASP A 690 23.70 14.46 15.42
C ASP A 690 22.49 14.85 16.28
N TYR A 691 22.75 15.18 17.55
CA TYR A 691 21.72 15.47 18.55
C TYR A 691 21.98 16.80 19.26
N ASP A 692 20.91 17.47 19.69
CA ASP A 692 21.00 18.56 20.67
C ASP A 692 21.11 18.03 22.12
N ASP A 693 21.22 18.96 23.08
CA ASP A 693 21.29 18.64 24.51
C ASP A 693 19.98 18.05 25.07
N ARG A 694 18.86 18.24 24.36
CA ARG A 694 17.55 17.64 24.66
C ARG A 694 17.37 16.28 23.98
N SER A 695 18.41 15.77 23.32
CA SER A 695 18.41 14.53 22.53
C SER A 695 17.44 14.52 21.33
N ASN A 696 17.10 15.69 20.80
CA ASN A 696 16.44 15.81 19.51
C ASN A 696 17.47 15.68 18.37
N ILE A 697 17.09 15.05 17.26
CA ILE A 697 17.99 14.86 16.10
C ILE A 697 18.13 16.16 15.32
N THR A 698 19.29 16.80 15.40
CA THR A 698 19.53 18.08 14.71
C THR A 698 20.11 17.90 13.31
N LYS A 699 20.65 16.73 13.01
CA LYS A 699 21.22 16.42 11.69
C LYS A 699 21.10 14.96 11.34
N ILE A 700 20.75 14.69 10.08
CA ILE A 700 20.78 13.37 9.46
C ILE A 700 21.67 13.45 8.23
N ILE A 701 22.63 12.53 8.12
CA ILE A 701 23.54 12.42 6.97
C ILE A 701 23.34 11.03 6.37
N GLU A 702 22.60 10.94 5.28
CA GLU A 702 22.43 9.70 4.51
C GLU A 702 23.62 9.47 3.58
N ALA A 703 23.94 8.20 3.30
CA ALA A 703 25.07 7.81 2.43
C ALA A 703 26.38 8.53 2.81
N SER A 704 26.65 8.62 4.12
CA SER A 704 27.75 9.39 4.70
C SER A 704 29.09 8.92 4.14
N GLY A 705 29.88 9.87 3.61
CA GLY A 705 31.19 9.60 3.03
C GLY A 705 31.17 9.10 1.59
N THR A 706 30.01 8.96 0.94
CA THR A 706 29.89 8.61 -0.49
C THR A 706 29.58 9.83 -1.36
N ALA A 707 29.57 9.65 -2.68
CA ALA A 707 29.18 10.69 -3.63
C ALA A 707 27.68 11.04 -3.57
N ASP A 708 26.85 10.14 -3.04
CA ASP A 708 25.39 10.27 -2.95
C ASP A 708 24.94 10.85 -1.60
N GLN A 709 25.87 11.41 -0.82
CA GLN A 709 25.60 11.92 0.52
C GLN A 709 24.53 13.01 0.52
N ARG A 710 23.48 12.83 1.33
CA ARG A 710 22.42 13.83 1.56
C ARG A 710 22.40 14.28 3.00
N VAL A 711 22.23 15.58 3.22
CA VAL A 711 22.22 16.18 4.56
C VAL A 711 20.87 16.84 4.81
N LYS A 712 20.29 16.51 5.97
CA LYS A 712 19.08 17.13 6.51
C LYS A 712 19.42 17.72 7.88
N THR A 713 19.08 18.99 8.11
CA THR A 713 19.21 19.62 9.44
C THR A 713 17.86 20.01 9.98
N ILE A 714 17.66 19.89 11.28
CA ILE A 714 16.40 20.14 11.97
C ILE A 714 16.66 21.08 13.15
N THR A 715 15.93 22.19 13.22
CA THR A 715 15.81 23.00 14.44
C THR A 715 14.47 22.70 15.11
N TYR A 716 14.42 22.88 16.42
CA TYR A 716 13.26 22.50 17.22
C TYR A 716 12.76 23.69 18.03
N ASN A 717 11.43 23.79 18.11
CA ASN A 717 10.75 24.70 19.00
C ASN A 717 11.20 24.45 20.47
N ASN A 718 11.39 25.53 21.22
CA ASN A 718 11.92 25.47 22.58
C ASN A 718 10.92 24.94 23.62
N ASP A 719 9.62 25.07 23.36
CA ASP A 719 8.57 24.72 24.31
C ASP A 719 8.02 23.31 24.10
N PHE A 720 8.02 22.81 22.85
CA PHE A 720 7.33 21.57 22.48
C PHE A 720 8.23 20.47 21.91
N ASN A 721 9.55 20.64 21.81
CA ASN A 721 10.42 19.66 21.11
C ASN A 721 9.89 19.23 19.72
N LEU A 722 9.13 20.10 19.06
CA LEU A 722 8.59 19.87 17.71
C LEU A 722 9.52 20.53 16.67
N PRO A 723 9.69 19.94 15.47
CA PRO A 723 10.49 20.55 14.42
C PRO A 723 9.97 21.93 14.05
N GLU A 724 10.82 22.95 14.11
CA GLU A 724 10.49 24.33 13.71
C GLU A 724 10.95 24.59 12.27
N LEU A 725 12.13 24.07 11.89
CA LEU A 725 12.67 24.18 10.54
C LEU A 725 13.42 22.91 10.16
N ILE A 726 13.06 22.33 9.02
CA ILE A 726 13.81 21.26 8.36
C ILE A 726 14.46 21.85 7.11
N THR A 727 15.75 21.66 6.95
CA THR A 727 16.51 22.09 5.77
C THR A 727 17.09 20.88 5.06
N GLU A 728 16.80 20.77 3.77
CA GLU A 728 17.34 19.79 2.82
C GLU A 728 18.02 20.54 1.67
N SER A 729 18.66 19.82 0.74
CA SER A 729 19.44 20.45 -0.33
C SER A 729 18.61 21.23 -1.34
N ASP A 730 17.35 20.83 -1.55
CA ASP A 730 16.46 21.38 -2.56
C ASP A 730 15.28 22.16 -1.94
N LYS A 731 15.00 21.99 -0.65
CA LYS A 731 13.89 22.67 0.03
C LYS A 731 14.14 22.93 1.52
N THR A 732 13.40 23.89 2.06
CA THR A 732 13.20 24.04 3.51
C THR A 732 11.73 23.88 3.85
N THR A 733 11.44 23.28 5.00
CA THR A 733 10.07 23.17 5.55
C THR A 733 10.04 23.80 6.94
N ALA A 734 9.33 24.90 7.10
CA ALA A 734 9.13 25.58 8.37
C ALA A 734 7.75 25.28 8.94
N TYR A 735 7.66 25.19 10.27
CA TYR A 735 6.42 24.92 10.99
C TYR A 735 6.21 25.95 12.09
N ASP A 736 5.00 26.50 12.15
CA ASP A 736 4.56 27.35 13.26
C ASP A 736 3.59 26.57 14.14
N TYR A 737 3.63 26.86 15.44
CA TYR A 737 2.78 26.23 16.44
C TYR A 737 2.07 27.27 17.30
N ASP A 738 0.89 26.92 17.80
CA ASP A 738 0.23 27.71 18.84
C ASP A 738 0.74 27.36 20.26
N THR A 739 0.15 28.00 21.28
CA THR A 739 0.51 27.80 22.69
C THR A 739 0.20 26.40 23.23
N TYR A 740 -0.44 25.54 22.44
CA TYR A 740 -0.77 24.15 22.80
C TYR A 740 0.01 23.13 21.95
N GLY A 741 0.97 23.59 21.14
CA GLY A 741 1.77 22.75 20.26
C GLY A 741 1.02 22.27 19.01
N ARG A 742 -0.13 22.88 18.66
CA ARG A 742 -0.84 22.58 17.40
C ARG A 742 -0.19 23.34 16.27
N MET A 743 0.07 22.67 15.15
CA MET A 743 0.66 23.29 13.96
C MET A 743 -0.31 24.29 13.34
N THR A 744 0.04 25.57 13.31
CA THR A 744 -0.77 26.65 12.71
C THR A 744 -0.37 26.95 11.27
N SER A 745 0.88 26.67 10.91
CA SER A 745 1.38 26.86 9.55
C SER A 745 2.43 25.80 9.20
N MET A 746 2.47 25.44 7.92
CA MET A 746 3.56 24.69 7.29
C MET A 746 3.96 25.44 6.02
N THR A 747 5.22 25.88 5.96
CA THR A 747 5.78 26.61 4.81
C THR A 747 6.87 25.78 4.15
N VAL A 748 6.64 25.34 2.92
CA VAL A 748 7.65 24.66 2.09
C VAL A 748 8.24 25.68 1.13
N THR A 749 9.56 25.85 1.15
CA THR A 749 10.30 26.76 0.24
C THR A 749 11.25 25.93 -0.61
N ASP A 750 11.15 26.06 -1.94
CA ASP A 750 12.18 25.53 -2.85
C ASP A 750 13.43 26.42 -2.76
N THR A 751 14.57 25.84 -2.42
CA THR A 751 15.81 26.60 -2.21
C THR A 751 16.46 27.08 -3.50
N ASN A 752 16.12 26.49 -4.65
CA ASN A 752 16.63 26.88 -5.96
C ASN A 752 15.85 28.08 -6.53
N THR A 753 14.54 28.07 -6.36
CA THR A 753 13.65 29.12 -6.92
C THR A 753 13.22 30.16 -5.90
N SER A 754 13.40 29.88 -4.60
CA SER A 754 12.82 30.64 -3.48
C SER A 754 11.29 30.73 -3.49
N GLU A 755 10.62 29.85 -4.26
CA GLU A 755 9.16 29.78 -4.25
C GLU A 755 8.65 29.13 -2.97
N THR A 756 7.66 29.76 -2.35
CA THR A 756 7.07 29.34 -1.07
C THR A 756 5.64 28.83 -1.25
N ARG A 757 5.30 27.74 -0.57
CA ARG A 757 3.95 27.17 -0.49
C ARG A 757 3.57 27.07 0.98
N VAL A 758 2.51 27.75 1.37
CA VAL A 758 2.08 27.86 2.78
C VAL A 758 0.74 27.17 2.97
N THR A 759 0.70 26.15 3.82
CA THR A 759 -0.56 25.57 4.31
C THR A 759 -0.82 26.10 5.71
N SER A 760 -2.02 26.64 5.95
CA SER A 760 -2.41 27.20 7.25
C SER A 760 -3.52 26.37 7.89
N TYR A 761 -3.48 26.28 9.21
CA TYR A 761 -4.41 25.48 10.00
C TYR A 761 -5.05 26.38 11.06
N THR A 762 -6.37 26.37 11.14
CA THR A 762 -7.07 26.96 12.29
C THR A 762 -7.74 25.87 13.10
N TYR A 763 -7.84 26.14 14.39
CA TYR A 763 -8.48 25.25 15.33
C TYR A 763 -9.52 26.04 16.08
N TYR A 764 -10.60 25.37 16.47
CA TYR A 764 -11.57 25.97 17.37
C TYR A 764 -10.84 26.46 18.63
N SER A 765 -10.90 27.78 18.84
CA SER A 765 -10.38 28.40 20.06
C SER A 765 -11.21 27.92 21.24
N ASN A 766 -10.63 28.01 22.43
CA ASN A 766 -11.22 27.65 23.72
C ASN A 766 -12.38 28.60 24.10
N THR A 767 -13.39 28.64 23.24
CA THR A 767 -14.61 29.40 23.34
C THR A 767 -15.72 28.38 23.27
N THR A 768 -16.52 28.37 24.32
CA THR A 768 -17.83 27.72 24.30
C THR A 768 -18.52 28.01 22.97
N ASP A 769 -19.09 26.99 22.34
CA ASP A 769 -20.01 27.25 21.24
C ASP A 769 -21.13 28.22 21.71
N GLY A 770 -21.92 28.76 20.78
CA GLY A 770 -23.07 29.61 21.11
C GLY A 770 -24.13 28.96 22.02
N SER A 771 -23.90 27.74 22.52
CA SER A 771 -24.73 26.96 23.44
C SER A 771 -24.02 26.61 24.77
N GLY A 772 -22.77 27.02 25.00
CA GLY A 772 -22.07 26.81 26.27
C GLY A 772 -21.20 25.55 26.37
N ASN A 773 -20.93 24.82 25.28
CA ASN A 773 -20.12 23.59 25.31
C ASN A 773 -18.62 23.88 25.05
N VAL A 774 -17.73 23.33 25.88
CA VAL A 774 -16.27 23.52 25.79
C VAL A 774 -15.69 22.74 24.62
N ILE A 775 -15.26 23.42 23.54
CA ILE A 775 -14.51 22.81 22.43
C ILE A 775 -13.02 23.06 22.66
N LEU A 776 -12.22 21.99 22.69
CA LEU A 776 -10.76 22.06 22.71
C LEU A 776 -10.19 21.38 21.46
N GLY A 777 -9.14 21.96 20.88
CA GLY A 777 -8.19 21.22 20.05
C GLY A 777 -8.60 20.88 18.62
N ARG A 778 -9.89 20.85 18.28
CA ARG A 778 -10.36 20.35 16.98
C ARG A 778 -10.01 21.28 15.82
N LEU A 779 -9.58 20.67 14.72
CA LEU A 779 -9.26 21.34 13.46
C LEU A 779 -10.54 21.98 12.91
N GLU A 780 -10.48 23.27 12.63
CA GLU A 780 -11.62 24.04 12.10
C GLU A 780 -11.45 24.22 10.59
N THR A 781 -10.28 24.70 10.16
CA THR A 781 -9.97 24.87 8.74
C THR A 781 -8.55 24.44 8.39
N VAL A 782 -8.37 24.00 7.14
CA VAL A 782 -7.08 23.85 6.48
C VAL A 782 -7.12 24.66 5.21
N ASN A 783 -6.30 25.69 5.11
CA ASN A 783 -6.12 26.47 3.89
C ASN A 783 -4.85 25.98 3.18
N GLY A 784 -5.02 25.45 1.97
CA GLY A 784 -3.91 24.93 1.19
C GLY A 784 -2.97 26.01 0.65
N PRO A 785 -1.94 25.60 -0.11
CA PRO A 785 -0.89 26.49 -0.59
C PRO A 785 -1.25 27.33 -1.82
N ARG A 786 -2.45 27.17 -2.40
CA ARG A 786 -2.82 27.91 -3.60
C ARG A 786 -3.30 29.31 -3.25
N THR A 787 -2.73 30.30 -3.91
CA THR A 787 -3.15 31.70 -3.77
C THR A 787 -4.12 32.15 -4.87
N ASP A 788 -4.28 31.34 -5.92
CA ASP A 788 -5.06 31.66 -7.11
C ASP A 788 -6.53 31.21 -7.03
N VAL A 789 -6.86 30.32 -6.09
CA VAL A 789 -8.23 29.89 -5.77
C VAL A 789 -8.37 29.75 -4.25
N GLY A 790 -9.61 29.84 -3.75
CA GLY A 790 -9.88 29.42 -2.38
C GLY A 790 -9.74 27.90 -2.28
N ASP A 791 -8.78 27.43 -1.50
CA ASP A 791 -8.49 26.01 -1.28
C ASP A 791 -8.66 25.61 0.19
N THR A 792 -9.64 26.22 0.84
CA THR A 792 -9.95 25.97 2.25
C THR A 792 -10.85 24.74 2.41
N THR A 793 -10.44 23.81 3.25
CA THR A 793 -11.27 22.71 3.76
C THR A 793 -11.75 23.07 5.17
N THR A 794 -13.03 22.84 5.47
CA THR A 794 -13.63 23.14 6.79
C THR A 794 -14.24 21.91 7.44
N TYR A 795 -14.21 21.87 8.77
CA TYR A 795 -14.65 20.73 9.58
C TYR A 795 -15.63 21.21 10.66
N ALA A 796 -16.75 20.51 10.84
CA ALA A 796 -17.70 20.79 11.92
C ALA A 796 -17.96 19.54 12.77
N TYR A 797 -18.39 19.76 14.01
CA TYR A 797 -18.53 18.70 15.02
C TYR A 797 -19.89 18.79 15.73
N ASP A 798 -20.37 17.68 16.30
CA ASP A 798 -21.54 17.65 17.18
C ASP A 798 -21.18 18.03 18.63
N ALA A 799 -22.19 18.11 19.51
CA ALA A 799 -22.01 18.39 20.95
C ALA A 799 -21.23 17.28 21.69
N ASN A 800 -21.04 16.11 21.07
CA ASN A 800 -20.21 15.01 21.56
C ASN A 800 -18.83 14.99 20.88
N PHE A 801 -18.48 16.07 20.17
CA PHE A 801 -17.21 16.33 19.49
C PHE A 801 -16.85 15.34 18.38
N ASN A 802 -17.86 14.67 17.82
CA ASN A 802 -17.68 13.85 16.65
C ASN A 802 -17.84 14.69 15.39
N LEU A 803 -17.01 14.44 14.37
CA LEU A 803 -17.11 15.12 13.08
C LEU A 803 -18.53 14.93 12.48
N THR A 804 -19.22 16.01 12.15
CA THR A 804 -20.56 15.97 11.55
C THR A 804 -20.51 16.33 10.08
N THR A 805 -19.68 17.30 9.71
CA THR A 805 -19.54 17.71 8.32
C THR A 805 -18.09 18.03 7.99
N LEU A 806 -17.73 17.78 6.73
CA LEU A 806 -16.49 18.19 6.10
C LEU A 806 -16.85 18.87 4.79
N THR A 807 -16.35 20.08 4.57
CA THR A 807 -16.46 20.77 3.27
C THR A 807 -15.09 20.86 2.66
N ASN A 808 -14.85 20.22 1.52
CA ASN A 808 -13.54 20.26 0.87
C ASN A 808 -13.30 21.59 0.12
N ALA A 809 -12.08 21.79 -0.35
CA ALA A 809 -11.66 22.95 -1.15
C ALA A 809 -12.51 23.21 -2.42
N LEU A 810 -13.24 22.21 -2.92
CA LEU A 810 -14.18 22.35 -4.06
C LEU A 810 -15.61 22.70 -3.61
N SER A 811 -15.79 23.06 -2.33
CA SER A 811 -17.09 23.30 -1.71
C SER A 811 -18.03 22.09 -1.68
N GLN A 812 -17.49 20.87 -1.85
CA GLN A 812 -18.30 19.66 -1.72
C GLN A 812 -18.44 19.31 -0.24
N VAL A 813 -19.68 19.09 0.19
CA VAL A 813 -20.02 18.79 1.58
C VAL A 813 -20.21 17.30 1.76
N THR A 814 -19.45 16.71 2.68
CA THR A 814 -19.66 15.37 3.22
C THR A 814 -20.32 15.49 4.59
N SER A 815 -21.53 14.95 4.73
CA SER A 815 -22.26 14.93 5.99
C SER A 815 -22.26 13.52 6.60
N ILE A 816 -21.88 13.43 7.87
CA ILE A 816 -21.90 12.20 8.67
C ILE A 816 -23.20 12.20 9.45
N THR A 817 -24.21 11.51 8.94
CA THR A 817 -25.59 11.50 9.48
C THR A 817 -25.83 10.43 10.54
N SER A 818 -25.02 9.39 10.55
CA SER A 818 -25.04 8.34 11.56
C SER A 818 -23.65 7.79 11.74
N ARG A 819 -23.38 7.29 12.94
CA ARG A 819 -22.18 6.55 13.30
C ARG A 819 -22.68 5.22 13.82
N ASP A 820 -22.17 4.13 13.27
CA ASP A 820 -22.36 2.86 13.93
C ASP A 820 -21.68 2.99 15.31
N SER A 821 -22.39 2.69 16.39
CA SER A 821 -21.73 2.30 17.63
C SER A 821 -20.82 1.15 17.22
N ALA A 822 -19.51 1.38 17.22
CA ALA A 822 -18.55 0.41 16.71
C ALA A 822 -18.92 -0.96 17.30
N LEU A 823 -19.27 -1.92 16.43
CA LEU A 823 -19.36 -3.30 16.88
C LEU A 823 -17.98 -3.65 17.47
N PRO A 824 -17.95 -4.28 18.66
CA PRO A 824 -16.75 -4.44 19.49
C PRO A 824 -15.63 -5.24 18.83
#